data_AF-A0A3L7UUU5-F1
#
_entry.id   AF-A0A3L7UUU5-F1
#
_cell.length_a   1.000
_cell.length_b   1.000
_cell.length_c   1.000
_cell.angle_alpha   90.00
_cell.angle_beta   90.00
_cell.angle_gamma   90.00
#
_symmetry.space_group_name_H-M   'P 1'
#
loop_
_entity.id
_entity.type
_entity.pdbx_description
1 polymer ?
#
loop_
_entity_poly.entity_id
_entity_poly.type
_entity_poly.pdbx_seq_one_letter_code
_entity_poly.pdbx_strand_id
1 'polypeptide(L)'
;MPQLRLWILLILLTQAYHGKTIIAADEAGDREVRKDGDPERQLTFEHDVVPLFRTRCLKCHGGESREADLDLASLARIVRGGESGAAIVPGTPDESLLYQRISRGEMPPDEKDRLNIGEQQLIYRWIAEMEHVTADGTTDPLKNPSQHDVFPIMLRHCTACHGRHRQESGLDLRNRAAMLKGGRSGPAIVPGNPAASLIVQKIHAGKMPPFERLVEVSVKPVESIETAMLVRWIELGAPEIVIEPDVATTTPDPLVSDQDREFWAFRSPVRPAVPDVRSPERIRNPIDAFILSKLELHGAGLASEADRRTLIRRACFDLTGLPPDPVEIESFLSDDQPQAYERLVDRLLDSPRYGERWGRYWLDVAGYSDSEGKREQDLPRPHAWRYRDYVIRSFNSDKPYRRFLMEQIAGDELVDYEHAAEITAEMSDNLVATGFLRMVPDPTWANITGFIPDRIDVISDEIDVFGSGILGLTLKCARCHSHKFDPIPHRDYYRIVDVFKGAYDEYNWLRPEIHPGIGPVSQDIASGRILTTVSTAERKAWVEDNERIAREITAAQQTPGAEGIEAQVKALETQRQPEPQVQALWDRGDPSLTYIYRRGDPMSLGHLVGPGVPSVLTDGKTPFNVEPPWPGAKSTGRRLALARWLTQPDHPLTSRVAVNRIWKHHFGQGIVKTLGNFGKAGTLPTHPELLDWLAVEFVEQGWSFKSMHRLMMTSATYRQSSALTAEHESRDPDNALISRMPLVRLNAEALFDSLLQVAGRLDETRFGPGVAVTSRPDGLVTPQATSLGWRRMIYVQQQRKRLPTHLESFDYPQMNPNCIERRDSVVSPQALYLMNNGMVFELAESFAARVRNDVGHDPEKQIKRISLLAFGRVLDDDEQQIARESLSQLEAKWTDHLTSVGSADPEVIRHKALTAYCHAMMNSAEFLYID
;
A
#
# COMPACT_ATOMS: atom_id res chain seq x y z
N MET A 1 -58.14 -40.55 2.56
CA MET A 1 -58.66 -41.83 2.02
C MET A 1 -58.38 -41.86 0.53
N PRO A 2 -58.01 -43.00 -0.09
CA PRO A 2 -57.65 -44.29 0.53
C PRO A 2 -56.44 -44.97 -0.22
N GLN A 3 -55.86 -46.16 0.08
CA GLN A 3 -56.30 -47.39 0.74
C GLN A 3 -55.13 -48.21 1.35
N LEU A 4 -55.45 -48.80 2.53
CA LEU A 4 -55.14 -50.14 3.10
C LEU A 4 -53.68 -50.66 3.18
N ARG A 5 -53.08 -50.99 4.35
CA ARG A 5 -53.43 -51.90 5.49
C ARG A 5 -53.14 -53.40 5.25
N LEU A 6 -52.22 -54.02 6.03
CA LEU A 6 -52.42 -55.05 7.11
C LEU A 6 -51.06 -55.77 7.45
N TRP A 7 -50.46 -55.68 8.66
CA TRP A 7 -50.57 -56.55 9.89
C TRP A 7 -49.72 -57.86 9.88
N ILE A 8 -49.12 -58.45 10.94
CA ILE A 8 -48.78 -58.12 12.36
C ILE A 8 -48.07 -59.34 13.07
N LEU A 9 -47.41 -59.13 14.24
CA LEU A 9 -46.98 -60.04 15.38
C LEU A 9 -46.02 -61.25 15.13
N LEU A 10 -44.90 -61.49 15.85
CA LEU A 10 -44.57 -61.81 17.27
C LEU A 10 -44.31 -63.33 17.50
N ILE A 11 -43.29 -63.66 18.33
CA ILE A 11 -43.03 -64.89 19.12
C ILE A 11 -41.71 -65.67 18.79
N LEU A 12 -40.80 -65.54 19.75
CA LEU A 12 -39.91 -66.51 20.43
C LEU A 12 -39.67 -67.96 19.89
N LEU A 13 -38.40 -68.37 20.10
CA LEU A 13 -37.90 -69.66 20.63
C LEU A 13 -37.53 -70.84 19.70
N THR A 14 -36.40 -71.46 20.08
CA THR A 14 -35.84 -72.81 19.80
C THR A 14 -35.09 -73.02 18.47
N GLN A 15 -33.76 -73.15 18.47
CA GLN A 15 -32.91 -74.34 18.76
C GLN A 15 -33.02 -75.48 17.74
N ALA A 16 -31.90 -75.77 17.04
CA ALA A 16 -31.26 -77.09 16.87
C ALA A 16 -30.31 -77.03 15.64
N TYR A 17 -28.98 -77.06 15.83
CA TYR A 17 -28.12 -78.26 15.74
C TYR A 17 -28.19 -78.94 14.36
N HIS A 18 -27.18 -78.77 13.49
CA HIS A 18 -25.84 -79.43 13.44
C HIS A 18 -25.81 -80.65 12.50
N GLY A 19 -24.73 -80.73 11.72
CA GLY A 19 -24.24 -81.95 11.06
C GLY A 19 -24.07 -81.74 9.56
N LYS A 20 -22.88 -81.36 9.07
CA LYS A 20 -21.75 -82.23 8.65
C LYS A 20 -22.16 -83.12 7.46
N THR A 21 -21.36 -83.30 6.40
CA THR A 21 -20.07 -84.03 6.30
C THR A 21 -19.64 -83.85 4.80
N ILE A 22 -18.45 -83.36 4.39
CA ILE A 22 -17.07 -83.91 4.37
C ILE A 22 -16.59 -84.30 2.93
N ILE A 23 -15.35 -83.86 2.61
CA ILE A 23 -14.30 -84.35 1.65
C ILE A 23 -14.57 -84.18 0.14
N ALA A 24 -13.74 -83.58 -0.75
CA ALA A 24 -12.32 -83.16 -0.88
C ALA A 24 -11.54 -83.93 -1.98
N ALA A 25 -10.51 -83.24 -2.52
CA ALA A 25 -9.53 -83.55 -3.60
C ALA A 25 -10.00 -83.15 -5.02
N ASP A 26 -9.26 -82.39 -5.82
CA ASP A 26 -7.82 -82.47 -6.09
C ASP A 26 -7.11 -81.12 -6.42
N GLU A 27 -5.78 -81.18 -6.36
CA GLU A 27 -4.75 -80.13 -6.29
C GLU A 27 -4.45 -79.33 -7.57
N ALA A 28 -3.94 -78.09 -7.41
CA ALA A 28 -2.60 -77.66 -7.88
C ALA A 28 -2.36 -76.14 -7.75
N GLY A 29 -1.27 -75.76 -7.06
CA GLY A 29 -0.38 -74.67 -7.48
C GLY A 29 -0.50 -73.30 -6.79
N ASP A 30 0.35 -73.09 -5.79
CA ASP A 30 0.56 -71.88 -4.97
C ASP A 30 0.75 -70.55 -5.74
N ARG A 31 -0.05 -69.55 -5.33
CA ARG A 31 0.43 -68.18 -5.06
C ARG A 31 -0.15 -67.78 -3.72
N GLU A 32 0.73 -67.48 -2.75
CA GLU A 32 0.35 -66.99 -1.42
C GLU A 32 -0.56 -65.76 -1.51
N VAL A 33 -1.84 -65.97 -1.30
CA VAL A 33 -2.79 -64.93 -0.91
C VAL A 33 -2.64 -64.76 0.60
N ARG A 34 -1.97 -63.70 1.04
CA ARG A 34 -2.01 -63.30 2.46
C ARG A 34 -3.46 -62.92 2.79
N LYS A 35 -4.02 -63.60 3.80
CA LYS A 35 -5.35 -63.35 4.34
C LYS A 35 -5.43 -61.96 4.96
N ASP A 36 -6.28 -61.11 4.40
CA ASP A 36 -6.88 -60.00 5.12
C ASP A 36 -7.76 -60.55 6.25
N GLY A 37 -7.62 -60.00 7.46
CA GLY A 37 -8.57 -60.25 8.54
C GLY A 37 -8.01 -60.60 9.92
N ASP A 38 -6.89 -60.01 10.33
CA ASP A 38 -6.54 -59.94 11.76
C ASP A 38 -6.92 -58.56 12.32
N PRO A 39 -7.98 -58.43 13.14
CA PRO A 39 -8.38 -57.17 13.76
C PRO A 39 -7.44 -56.71 14.88
N GLU A 40 -6.48 -57.54 15.34
CA GLU A 40 -5.48 -57.17 16.37
C GLU A 40 -4.12 -56.73 15.79
N ARG A 41 -3.96 -56.76 14.46
CA ARG A 41 -2.72 -56.32 13.82
C ARG A 41 -2.62 -54.80 13.81
N GLN A 42 -1.59 -54.26 14.48
CA GLN A 42 -1.24 -52.84 14.45
C GLN A 42 -0.85 -52.41 13.03
N LEU A 43 -1.52 -51.39 12.50
CA LEU A 43 -1.21 -50.80 11.20
C LEU A 43 0.08 -49.97 11.27
N THR A 44 0.95 -50.11 10.27
CA THR A 44 2.18 -49.30 10.15
C THR A 44 2.12 -48.42 8.92
N PHE A 45 2.70 -47.22 9.02
CA PHE A 45 2.69 -46.27 7.92
C PHE A 45 3.42 -46.85 6.68
N GLU A 46 4.60 -47.43 6.87
CA GLU A 46 5.47 -47.91 5.80
C GLU A 46 4.88 -49.09 5.03
N HIS A 47 4.22 -50.03 5.72
CA HIS A 47 3.70 -51.25 5.08
C HIS A 47 2.26 -51.09 4.59
N ASP A 48 1.40 -50.40 5.36
CA ASP A 48 -0.05 -50.46 5.12
C ASP A 48 -0.61 -49.19 4.46
N VAL A 49 0.05 -48.04 4.64
CA VAL A 49 -0.48 -46.72 4.19
C VAL A 49 0.31 -46.14 3.02
N VAL A 50 1.64 -46.24 3.04
CA VAL A 50 2.50 -45.77 1.95
C VAL A 50 2.14 -46.38 0.59
N PRO A 51 1.82 -47.69 0.46
CA PRO A 51 1.40 -48.25 -0.83
C PRO A 51 0.11 -47.60 -1.37
N LEU A 52 -0.83 -47.30 -0.49
CA LEU A 52 -2.07 -46.61 -0.85
C LEU A 52 -1.78 -45.17 -1.28
N PHE A 53 -1.00 -44.42 -0.50
CA PHE A 53 -0.62 -43.05 -0.85
C PHE A 53 0.18 -42.99 -2.13
N ARG A 54 1.12 -43.91 -2.38
CA ARG A 54 1.86 -43.99 -3.65
C ARG A 54 0.95 -44.09 -4.85
N THR A 55 -0.14 -44.82 -4.71
CA THR A 55 -1.08 -45.09 -5.82
C THR A 55 -2.08 -43.95 -6.00
N ARG A 56 -2.53 -43.32 -4.91
CA ARG A 56 -3.67 -42.38 -4.93
C ARG A 56 -3.32 -40.92 -4.66
N CYS A 57 -2.27 -40.65 -3.89
CA CYS A 57 -2.05 -39.32 -3.30
C CYS A 57 -0.68 -38.69 -3.66
N LEU A 58 0.39 -39.49 -3.80
CA LEU A 58 1.76 -38.97 -3.98
C LEU A 58 2.01 -38.31 -5.34
N LYS A 59 1.10 -38.46 -6.31
CA LYS A 59 1.18 -37.73 -7.58
C LYS A 59 1.07 -36.21 -7.35
N CYS A 60 0.25 -35.78 -6.40
CA CYS A 60 0.04 -34.36 -6.06
C CYS A 60 0.68 -33.96 -4.72
N HIS A 61 0.88 -34.94 -3.82
CA HIS A 61 1.40 -34.72 -2.46
C HIS A 61 2.61 -35.61 -2.16
N GLY A 62 3.60 -35.68 -3.04
CA GLY A 62 4.82 -36.47 -2.86
C GLY A 62 6.04 -35.92 -3.60
N GLY A 63 7.20 -35.95 -2.94
CA GLY A 63 8.48 -35.63 -3.59
C GLY A 63 8.59 -34.17 -4.03
N GLU A 64 8.62 -33.95 -5.35
CA GLU A 64 8.70 -32.64 -6.01
C GLU A 64 7.32 -31.97 -6.19
N SER A 65 6.22 -32.73 -6.09
CA SER A 65 4.84 -32.21 -6.17
C SER A 65 4.23 -32.15 -4.78
N ARG A 66 4.02 -30.94 -4.24
CA ARG A 66 3.51 -30.71 -2.86
C ARG A 66 2.37 -29.70 -2.87
N GLU A 67 1.23 -30.08 -3.40
CA GLU A 67 0.06 -29.20 -3.39
C GLU A 67 -0.32 -28.80 -1.95
N ALA A 68 -0.59 -27.50 -1.77
CA ALA A 68 -0.82 -26.88 -0.45
C ALA A 68 0.32 -27.15 0.57
N ASP A 69 1.56 -27.29 0.10
CA ASP A 69 2.77 -27.61 0.87
C ASP A 69 2.70 -28.94 1.65
N LEU A 70 1.75 -29.82 1.31
CA LEU A 70 1.57 -31.11 1.96
C LEU A 70 2.37 -32.21 1.25
N ASP A 71 3.20 -32.92 2.00
CA ASP A 71 3.96 -34.09 1.53
C ASP A 71 3.58 -35.35 2.32
N LEU A 72 2.93 -36.29 1.63
CA LEU A 72 2.45 -37.56 2.17
C LEU A 72 3.46 -38.71 2.03
N ALA A 73 4.69 -38.45 1.57
CA ALA A 73 5.69 -39.50 1.31
C ALA A 73 6.34 -40.07 2.58
N SER A 74 6.22 -39.39 3.72
CA SER A 74 6.73 -39.87 5.01
C SER A 74 5.86 -39.41 6.17
N LEU A 75 5.75 -40.23 7.23
CA LEU A 75 4.97 -39.91 8.43
C LEU A 75 5.36 -38.56 9.04
N ALA A 76 6.66 -38.29 9.14
CA ALA A 76 7.17 -37.03 9.69
C ALA A 76 6.71 -35.80 8.88
N ARG A 77 6.58 -35.93 7.55
CA ARG A 77 6.11 -34.84 6.68
C ARG A 77 4.59 -34.71 6.70
N ILE A 78 3.86 -35.81 6.83
CA ILE A 78 2.40 -35.81 7.01
C ILE A 78 2.00 -35.11 8.30
N VAL A 79 2.71 -35.41 9.39
CA VAL A 79 2.49 -34.79 10.70
C VAL A 79 2.89 -33.32 10.69
N ARG A 80 3.96 -32.94 9.96
CA ARG A 80 4.31 -31.52 9.72
C ARG A 80 3.15 -30.74 9.08
N GLY A 81 2.30 -31.41 8.29
CA GLY A 81 1.13 -30.82 7.66
C GLY A 81 1.47 -29.96 6.45
N GLY A 82 0.52 -29.14 6.02
CA GLY A 82 0.68 -28.19 4.92
C GLY A 82 0.04 -26.84 5.26
N GLU A 83 -0.26 -26.02 4.25
CA GLU A 83 -0.81 -24.68 4.40
C GLU A 83 -2.14 -24.61 5.17
N SER A 84 -2.93 -25.70 5.13
CA SER A 84 -4.21 -25.81 5.83
C SER A 84 -4.06 -26.26 7.29
N GLY A 85 -2.82 -26.37 7.80
CA GLY A 85 -2.50 -26.92 9.10
C GLY A 85 -2.19 -28.42 9.03
N ALA A 86 -2.36 -29.10 10.15
CA ALA A 86 -2.10 -30.53 10.28
C ALA A 86 -2.97 -31.36 9.32
N ALA A 87 -2.34 -32.22 8.52
CA ALA A 87 -3.08 -33.14 7.65
C ALA A 87 -3.72 -34.27 8.46
N ILE A 88 -3.04 -34.72 9.51
CA ILE A 88 -3.53 -35.79 10.39
C ILE A 88 -3.47 -35.31 11.82
N VAL A 89 -4.51 -35.69 12.56
CA VAL A 89 -4.62 -35.62 14.00
C VAL A 89 -4.54 -37.05 14.54
N PRO A 90 -3.38 -37.49 15.05
CA PRO A 90 -3.22 -38.82 15.58
C PRO A 90 -4.29 -39.21 16.62
N GLY A 91 -4.95 -40.34 16.39
CA GLY A 91 -6.00 -40.90 17.23
C GLY A 91 -7.40 -40.29 17.06
N THR A 92 -7.56 -39.15 16.35
CA THR A 92 -8.89 -38.59 16.02
C THR A 92 -9.06 -38.40 14.50
N PRO A 93 -9.45 -39.47 13.78
CA PRO A 93 -9.61 -39.41 12.33
C PRO A 93 -10.69 -38.40 11.89
N ASP A 94 -11.75 -38.24 12.69
CA ASP A 94 -12.85 -37.32 12.38
C ASP A 94 -12.42 -35.83 12.45
N GLU A 95 -11.34 -35.53 13.16
CA GLU A 95 -10.73 -34.18 13.23
C GLU A 95 -9.55 -34.02 12.25
N SER A 96 -9.11 -35.12 11.62
CA SER A 96 -8.01 -35.12 10.67
C SER A 96 -8.44 -34.58 9.32
N LEU A 97 -7.86 -33.45 8.91
CA LEU A 97 -8.20 -32.79 7.64
C LEU A 97 -8.06 -33.73 6.43
N LEU A 98 -7.02 -34.57 6.40
CA LEU A 98 -6.80 -35.57 5.36
C LEU A 98 -7.99 -36.52 5.22
N TYR A 99 -8.49 -37.05 6.34
CA TYR A 99 -9.64 -37.97 6.32
C TYR A 99 -10.95 -37.26 5.99
N GLN A 100 -11.15 -36.03 6.48
CA GLN A 100 -12.34 -35.24 6.13
C GLN A 100 -12.42 -34.99 4.62
N ARG A 101 -11.29 -34.66 3.96
CA ARG A 101 -11.24 -34.46 2.51
C ARG A 101 -11.48 -35.75 1.72
N ILE A 102 -10.90 -36.86 2.19
CA ILE A 102 -11.07 -38.18 1.57
C ILE A 102 -12.53 -38.66 1.68
N SER A 103 -13.11 -38.61 2.88
CA SER A 103 -14.47 -39.11 3.16
C SER A 103 -15.57 -38.31 2.43
N ARG A 104 -15.32 -37.02 2.16
CA ARG A 104 -16.20 -36.17 1.35
C ARG A 104 -16.01 -36.34 -0.17
N GLY A 105 -15.07 -37.18 -0.60
CA GLY A 105 -14.74 -37.37 -2.01
C GLY A 105 -14.05 -36.17 -2.65
N GLU A 106 -13.50 -35.26 -1.85
CA GLU A 106 -12.78 -34.08 -2.33
C GLU A 106 -11.35 -34.44 -2.74
N MET A 107 -10.78 -35.52 -2.18
CA MET A 107 -9.44 -36.00 -2.46
C MET A 107 -9.37 -37.54 -2.62
N PRO A 108 -8.73 -38.06 -3.68
CA PRO A 108 -8.26 -37.35 -4.87
C PRO A 108 -9.40 -36.68 -5.67
N PRO A 109 -9.13 -35.55 -6.36
CA PRO A 109 -10.15 -34.79 -7.07
C PRO A 109 -10.69 -35.53 -8.30
N ASP A 110 -9.85 -36.36 -8.93
CA ASP A 110 -10.24 -37.23 -10.04
C ASP A 110 -11.09 -38.40 -9.54
N GLU A 111 -12.33 -38.52 -10.04
CA GLU A 111 -13.29 -39.54 -9.57
C GLU A 111 -12.78 -40.98 -9.70
N LYS A 112 -11.92 -41.23 -10.70
CA LYS A 112 -11.31 -42.55 -10.97
C LYS A 112 -10.24 -42.94 -9.94
N ASP A 113 -9.69 -41.96 -9.24
CA ASP A 113 -8.62 -42.13 -8.26
C ASP A 113 -9.11 -42.01 -6.81
N ARG A 114 -10.41 -41.76 -6.61
CA ARG A 114 -11.04 -41.74 -5.28
C ARG A 114 -10.88 -43.07 -4.55
N LEU A 115 -10.63 -42.98 -3.25
CA LEU A 115 -10.48 -44.14 -2.39
C LEU A 115 -11.84 -44.82 -2.19
N ASN A 116 -11.87 -46.14 -2.34
CA ASN A 116 -13.05 -46.94 -2.02
C ASN A 116 -13.25 -47.06 -0.50
N ILE A 117 -14.42 -47.52 -0.06
CA ILE A 117 -14.79 -47.60 1.37
C ILE A 117 -13.75 -48.39 2.19
N GLY A 118 -13.16 -49.45 1.66
CA GLY A 118 -12.13 -50.24 2.35
C GLY A 118 -10.81 -49.47 2.52
N GLU A 119 -10.38 -48.74 1.50
CA GLU A 119 -9.19 -47.88 1.55
C GLU A 119 -9.39 -46.69 2.50
N GLN A 120 -10.60 -46.10 2.53
CA GLN A 120 -10.95 -45.05 3.48
C GLN A 120 -10.93 -45.59 4.92
N GLN A 121 -11.49 -46.77 5.14
CA GLN A 121 -11.52 -47.41 6.46
C GLN A 121 -10.10 -47.76 6.95
N LEU A 122 -9.18 -48.13 6.04
CA LEU A 122 -7.78 -48.36 6.36
C LEU A 122 -7.12 -47.08 6.87
N ILE A 123 -7.33 -45.94 6.21
CA ILE A 123 -6.80 -44.64 6.66
C ILE A 123 -7.43 -44.23 7.98
N TYR A 124 -8.75 -44.40 8.13
CA TYR A 124 -9.46 -44.11 9.38
C TYR A 124 -8.86 -44.89 10.56
N ARG A 125 -8.72 -46.20 10.40
CA ARG A 125 -8.17 -47.09 11.42
C ARG A 125 -6.72 -46.76 11.72
N TRP A 126 -5.91 -46.54 10.69
CA TRP A 126 -4.51 -46.18 10.88
C TRP A 126 -4.37 -44.89 11.69
N ILE A 127 -5.17 -43.86 11.39
CA ILE A 127 -5.18 -42.62 12.19
C ILE A 127 -5.67 -42.89 13.61
N ALA A 128 -6.74 -43.67 13.79
CA ALA A 128 -7.30 -43.99 15.10
C ALA A 128 -6.33 -44.81 15.99
N GLU A 129 -5.50 -45.67 15.38
CA GLU A 129 -4.51 -46.51 16.05
C GLU A 129 -3.21 -45.75 16.38
N MET A 130 -3.03 -44.52 15.89
CA MET A 130 -1.92 -43.66 16.31
C MET A 130 -2.12 -43.22 17.78
N GLU A 131 -1.03 -43.15 18.56
CA GLU A 131 -1.08 -42.50 19.88
C GLU A 131 -1.68 -41.10 19.75
N HIS A 132 -2.66 -40.78 20.61
CA HIS A 132 -3.37 -39.50 20.59
C HIS A 132 -2.42 -38.31 20.59
N VAL A 133 -2.59 -37.47 19.57
CA VAL A 133 -2.00 -36.15 19.43
C VAL A 133 -3.15 -35.24 19.00
N THR A 134 -3.30 -34.07 19.63
CA THR A 134 -4.51 -33.23 19.53
C THR A 134 -4.76 -32.63 18.14
N ALA A 135 -6.02 -32.23 17.91
CA ALA A 135 -6.68 -31.72 16.68
C ALA A 135 -5.94 -30.69 15.81
N ASP A 136 -4.81 -30.21 16.27
CA ASP A 136 -3.97 -29.15 15.71
C ASP A 136 -2.63 -29.66 15.14
N GLY A 137 -2.38 -30.97 15.21
CA GLY A 137 -1.16 -31.66 14.76
C GLY A 137 0.12 -31.19 15.44
N THR A 138 0.00 -30.58 16.61
CA THR A 138 1.14 -30.45 17.52
C THR A 138 1.18 -31.73 18.34
N THR A 139 2.33 -32.44 18.42
CA THR A 139 2.60 -33.31 19.58
C THR A 139 2.15 -32.54 20.80
N ASP A 140 1.34 -33.11 21.71
CA ASP A 140 0.90 -32.44 22.93
C ASP A 140 1.98 -31.44 23.33
N PRO A 141 1.74 -30.12 23.25
CA PRO A 141 2.82 -29.14 23.35
C PRO A 141 3.49 -29.19 24.74
N LEU A 142 2.91 -29.94 25.68
CA LEU A 142 3.48 -30.30 26.98
C LEU A 142 4.31 -31.61 26.97
N LYS A 143 4.36 -32.37 25.89
CA LYS A 143 5.14 -33.62 25.80
C LYS A 143 6.63 -33.30 25.72
N ASN A 144 7.04 -32.47 24.74
CA ASN A 144 8.43 -32.04 24.51
C ASN A 144 8.51 -30.60 23.93
N PRO A 145 8.12 -29.56 24.67
CA PRO A 145 8.28 -28.18 24.21
C PRO A 145 9.76 -27.85 23.97
N SER A 146 10.00 -27.01 22.98
CA SER A 146 11.30 -26.49 22.60
C SER A 146 11.36 -24.96 22.76
N GLN A 147 12.52 -24.37 22.45
CA GLN A 147 12.63 -22.91 22.38
C GLN A 147 11.65 -22.28 21.38
N HIS A 148 11.26 -23.00 20.32
CA HIS A 148 10.32 -22.51 19.29
C HIS A 148 8.92 -22.28 19.85
N ASP A 149 8.52 -23.05 20.86
CA ASP A 149 7.20 -22.97 21.47
C ASP A 149 7.21 -21.92 22.61
N VAL A 150 8.34 -21.78 23.31
CA VAL A 150 8.49 -20.91 24.47
C VAL A 150 8.88 -19.47 24.14
N PHE A 151 9.81 -19.23 23.21
CA PHE A 151 10.26 -17.88 22.88
C PHE A 151 9.14 -16.97 22.39
N PRO A 152 8.17 -17.44 21.58
CA PRO A 152 7.05 -16.60 21.21
C PRO A 152 6.13 -16.23 22.37
N ILE A 153 6.04 -17.03 23.43
CA ILE A 153 5.36 -16.65 24.68
C ILE A 153 6.12 -15.46 25.31
N MET A 154 7.45 -15.53 25.37
CA MET A 154 8.27 -14.44 25.90
C MET A 154 8.13 -13.16 25.07
N LEU A 155 8.14 -13.27 23.74
CA LEU A 155 7.97 -12.15 22.82
C LEU A 155 6.58 -11.49 22.95
N ARG A 156 5.53 -12.29 23.13
CA ARG A 156 4.15 -11.78 23.28
C ARG A 156 3.88 -11.12 24.62
N HIS A 157 4.44 -11.66 25.69
CA HIS A 157 4.05 -11.29 27.05
C HIS A 157 5.13 -10.53 27.84
N CYS A 158 6.41 -10.75 27.55
CA CYS A 158 7.49 -10.35 28.46
C CYS A 158 8.41 -9.28 27.87
N THR A 159 8.68 -9.28 26.57
CA THR A 159 9.72 -8.43 25.96
C THR A 159 9.33 -6.95 25.85
N ALA A 160 8.06 -6.60 26.07
CA ALA A 160 7.64 -5.22 26.21
C ALA A 160 8.36 -4.50 27.38
N CYS A 161 8.72 -5.24 28.45
CA CYS A 161 9.44 -4.72 29.63
C CYS A 161 10.83 -5.34 29.85
N HIS A 162 11.05 -6.56 29.34
CA HIS A 162 12.27 -7.36 29.53
C HIS A 162 12.84 -7.81 28.17
N GLY A 163 12.95 -6.88 27.23
CA GLY A 163 13.46 -7.10 25.86
C GLY A 163 14.80 -6.40 25.62
N ARG A 164 15.08 -6.04 24.36
CA ARG A 164 16.36 -5.42 23.98
C ARG A 164 16.56 -4.02 24.57
N HIS A 165 15.57 -3.15 24.32
CA HIS A 165 15.69 -1.71 24.61
C HIS A 165 15.18 -1.35 26.00
N ARG A 166 14.25 -2.16 26.54
CA ARG A 166 13.75 -2.04 27.91
C ARG A 166 14.10 -3.32 28.64
N GLN A 167 14.97 -3.20 29.64
CA GLN A 167 15.43 -4.30 30.49
C GLN A 167 15.14 -3.95 31.95
N GLU A 168 13.86 -3.95 32.34
CA GLU A 168 13.51 -3.68 33.74
C GLU A 168 14.21 -4.68 34.66
N SER A 169 14.84 -4.17 35.72
CA SER A 169 15.71 -4.94 36.61
C SER A 169 16.92 -5.62 35.90
N GLY A 170 17.35 -5.10 34.74
CA GLY A 170 18.48 -5.63 33.97
C GLY A 170 18.22 -7.00 33.34
N LEU A 171 16.95 -7.39 33.16
CA LEU A 171 16.54 -8.68 32.62
C LEU A 171 16.20 -8.59 31.11
N ASP A 172 16.73 -9.53 30.32
CA ASP A 172 16.37 -9.76 28.91
C ASP A 172 15.87 -11.20 28.76
N LEU A 173 14.69 -11.37 28.17
CA LEU A 173 13.98 -12.65 27.99
C LEU A 173 13.89 -13.08 26.52
N ARG A 174 14.67 -12.48 25.61
CA ARG A 174 14.60 -12.81 24.17
C ARG A 174 15.28 -14.12 23.79
N ASN A 175 16.24 -14.59 24.59
CA ASN A 175 16.97 -15.83 24.32
C ASN A 175 17.37 -16.53 25.62
N ARG A 176 17.67 -17.83 25.53
CA ARG A 176 17.97 -18.65 26.70
C ARG A 176 19.21 -18.19 27.46
N ALA A 177 20.27 -17.79 26.76
CA ALA A 177 21.50 -17.32 27.42
C ALA A 177 21.21 -16.10 28.32
N ALA A 178 20.37 -15.18 27.87
CA ALA A 178 19.91 -14.04 28.67
C ALA A 178 19.01 -14.46 29.84
N MET A 179 18.10 -15.42 29.64
CA MET A 179 17.26 -15.97 30.71
C MET A 179 18.09 -16.65 31.82
N LEU A 180 19.16 -17.35 31.45
CA LEU A 180 20.10 -17.99 32.38
C LEU A 180 20.93 -16.97 33.15
N LYS A 181 21.43 -15.94 32.46
CA LYS A 181 22.11 -14.80 33.10
C LYS A 181 21.20 -14.11 34.11
N GLY A 182 19.92 -13.97 33.76
CA GLY A 182 18.91 -13.36 34.60
C GLY A 182 19.09 -11.85 34.79
N GLY A 183 18.36 -11.30 35.76
CA GLY A 183 18.42 -9.88 36.11
C GLY A 183 19.05 -9.67 37.48
N ARG A 184 18.82 -8.50 38.09
CA ARG A 184 19.31 -8.14 39.43
C ARG A 184 18.87 -9.10 40.54
N SER A 185 17.77 -9.84 40.33
CA SER A 185 17.23 -10.81 41.30
C SER A 185 17.78 -12.22 41.13
N GLY A 186 18.66 -12.47 40.15
CA GLY A 186 19.18 -13.78 39.80
C GLY A 186 18.62 -14.35 38.49
N PRO A 187 18.93 -15.63 38.17
CA PRO A 187 18.51 -16.32 36.95
C PRO A 187 16.99 -16.31 36.77
N ALA A 188 16.51 -16.03 35.56
CA ALA A 188 15.08 -16.08 35.27
C ALA A 188 14.58 -17.53 35.21
N ILE A 189 15.42 -18.42 34.66
CA ILE A 189 15.17 -19.87 34.59
C ILE A 189 16.31 -20.64 35.27
N VAL A 190 15.96 -21.76 35.89
CA VAL A 190 16.88 -22.77 36.42
C VAL A 190 16.57 -24.08 35.69
N PRO A 191 17.36 -24.49 34.70
CA PRO A 191 17.15 -25.72 33.95
C PRO A 191 16.93 -26.93 34.86
N GLY A 192 15.89 -27.72 34.58
CA GLY A 192 15.49 -28.89 35.36
C GLY A 192 14.73 -28.57 36.65
N ASN A 193 14.58 -27.29 37.04
CA ASN A 193 13.91 -26.90 38.27
C ASN A 193 12.98 -25.69 38.08
N PRO A 194 11.74 -25.91 37.60
CA PRO A 194 10.76 -24.83 37.45
C PRO A 194 10.39 -24.16 38.78
N ALA A 195 10.36 -24.92 39.88
CA ALA A 195 10.02 -24.37 41.20
C ALA A 195 11.07 -23.35 41.68
N ALA A 196 12.34 -23.51 41.31
CA ALA A 196 13.41 -22.55 41.58
C ALA A 196 13.51 -21.42 40.52
N SER A 197 12.78 -21.51 39.42
CA SER A 197 12.83 -20.54 38.32
C SER A 197 12.00 -19.30 38.65
N LEU A 198 12.65 -18.13 38.74
CA LEU A 198 12.00 -16.88 39.11
C LEU A 198 10.86 -16.50 38.16
N ILE A 199 10.99 -16.77 36.85
CA ILE A 199 9.93 -16.44 35.89
C ILE A 199 8.62 -17.15 36.21
N VAL A 200 8.68 -18.46 36.53
CA VAL A 200 7.52 -19.27 36.90
C VAL A 200 6.91 -18.77 38.20
N GLN A 201 7.74 -18.49 39.21
CA GLN A 201 7.27 -17.94 40.49
C GLN A 201 6.55 -16.60 40.32
N LYS A 202 7.05 -15.72 39.45
CA LYS A 202 6.44 -14.40 39.22
C LYS A 202 5.14 -14.49 38.41
N ILE A 203 5.07 -15.40 37.43
CA ILE A 203 3.84 -15.67 36.66
C ILE A 203 2.75 -16.23 37.59
N HIS A 204 3.05 -17.26 38.37
CA HIS A 204 2.08 -17.85 39.32
C HIS A 204 1.62 -16.86 40.39
N ALA A 205 2.49 -15.93 40.81
CA ALA A 205 2.15 -14.88 41.77
C ALA A 205 1.37 -13.70 41.14
N GLY A 206 1.06 -13.74 39.83
CA GLY A 206 0.40 -12.63 39.12
C GLY A 206 1.23 -11.36 39.05
N LYS A 207 2.55 -11.44 39.30
CA LYS A 207 3.45 -10.27 39.34
C LYS A 207 4.06 -9.96 37.98
N MET A 208 4.06 -10.91 37.06
CA MET A 208 4.63 -10.76 35.71
C MET A 208 3.78 -11.49 34.66
N PRO A 209 3.30 -10.80 33.62
CA PRO A 209 3.19 -9.34 33.55
C PRO A 209 2.25 -8.81 34.66
N PRO A 210 2.55 -7.67 35.32
CA PRO A 210 1.70 -7.14 36.38
C PRO A 210 0.35 -6.68 35.81
N PHE A 211 -0.75 -7.18 36.39
CA PHE A 211 -2.10 -7.00 35.85
C PHE A 211 -2.46 -5.52 35.65
N GLU A 212 -2.03 -4.64 36.56
CA GLU A 212 -2.33 -3.21 36.53
C GLU A 212 -1.67 -2.48 35.34
N ARG A 213 -0.64 -3.08 34.71
CA ARG A 213 0.13 -2.47 33.61
C ARG A 213 -0.12 -3.12 32.25
N LEU A 214 -0.95 -4.17 32.15
CA LEU A 214 -1.19 -4.89 30.89
C LEU A 214 -1.62 -3.96 29.76
N VAL A 215 -2.55 -3.04 30.03
CA VAL A 215 -3.03 -2.06 29.05
C VAL A 215 -1.95 -1.02 28.75
N GLU A 216 -1.19 -0.56 29.74
CA GLU A 216 -0.10 0.42 29.58
C GLU A 216 0.90 0.00 28.50
N VAL A 217 1.30 -1.28 28.51
CA VAL A 217 2.28 -1.85 27.58
C VAL A 217 1.65 -2.68 26.45
N SER A 218 0.31 -2.68 26.36
CA SER A 218 -0.48 -3.39 25.34
C SER A 218 -0.15 -4.89 25.24
N VAL A 219 -0.08 -5.56 26.39
CA VAL A 219 0.19 -7.00 26.54
C VAL A 219 -1.03 -7.69 27.13
N LYS A 220 -1.30 -8.93 26.69
CA LYS A 220 -2.33 -9.79 27.29
C LYS A 220 -1.76 -10.64 28.44
N PRO A 221 -2.58 -11.09 29.40
CA PRO A 221 -2.15 -12.09 30.39
C PRO A 221 -1.59 -13.34 29.72
N VAL A 222 -0.66 -14.02 30.40
CA VAL A 222 -0.17 -15.33 29.98
C VAL A 222 -1.28 -16.36 30.21
N GLU A 223 -1.53 -17.22 29.23
CA GLU A 223 -2.53 -18.27 29.34
C GLU A 223 -2.02 -19.47 30.15
N SER A 224 -2.93 -20.25 30.74
CA SER A 224 -2.56 -21.42 31.56
C SER A 224 -1.76 -22.45 30.77
N ILE A 225 -2.10 -22.66 29.50
CA ILE A 225 -1.38 -23.61 28.62
C ILE A 225 0.04 -23.12 28.31
N GLU A 226 0.23 -21.82 28.09
CA GLU A 226 1.54 -21.20 27.86
C GLU A 226 2.42 -21.30 29.10
N THR A 227 1.83 -21.11 30.28
CA THR A 227 2.53 -21.31 31.56
C THR A 227 2.96 -22.75 31.74
N ALA A 228 2.07 -23.72 31.46
CA ALA A 228 2.38 -25.14 31.53
C ALA A 228 3.51 -25.52 30.54
N MET A 229 3.49 -24.95 29.34
CA MET A 229 4.52 -25.16 28.32
C MET A 229 5.89 -24.63 28.76
N LEU A 230 5.94 -23.43 29.32
CA LEU A 230 7.16 -22.86 29.90
C LEU A 230 7.70 -23.73 31.05
N VAL A 231 6.83 -24.12 31.98
CA VAL A 231 7.21 -25.00 33.12
C VAL A 231 7.82 -26.28 32.58
N ARG A 232 7.14 -26.94 31.65
CA ARG A 232 7.59 -28.18 31.05
C ARG A 232 8.93 -28.04 30.31
N TRP A 233 9.11 -26.98 29.52
CA TRP A 233 10.37 -26.72 28.83
C TRP A 233 11.53 -26.56 29.83
N ILE A 234 11.29 -25.86 30.95
CA ILE A 234 12.26 -25.75 32.03
C ILE A 234 12.55 -27.11 32.68
N GLU A 235 11.53 -27.94 32.95
CA GLU A 235 11.70 -29.31 33.49
C GLU A 235 12.63 -30.15 32.63
N LEU A 236 12.49 -30.03 31.30
CA LEU A 236 13.31 -30.74 30.31
C LEU A 236 14.74 -30.17 30.19
N GLY A 237 15.12 -29.21 31.04
CA GLY A 237 16.45 -28.59 31.02
C GLY A 237 16.55 -27.37 30.10
N ALA A 238 15.42 -26.80 29.68
CA ALA A 238 15.34 -25.72 28.71
C ALA A 238 16.14 -26.06 27.43
N PRO A 239 15.79 -27.15 26.72
CA PRO A 239 16.55 -27.59 25.55
C PRO A 239 16.54 -26.53 24.45
N GLU A 240 17.72 -26.27 23.88
CA GLU A 240 17.86 -25.50 22.65
C GLU A 240 18.04 -26.44 21.46
N ILE A 241 17.29 -26.17 20.40
CA ILE A 241 17.38 -26.88 19.12
C ILE A 241 17.75 -25.86 18.05
N VAL A 242 18.68 -26.24 17.17
CA VAL A 242 19.00 -25.44 15.98
C VAL A 242 17.83 -25.59 15.01
N ILE A 243 17.12 -24.51 14.76
CA ILE A 243 16.08 -24.43 13.75
C ILE A 243 16.59 -23.48 12.69
N GLU A 244 16.91 -24.04 11.53
CA GLU A 244 17.25 -23.24 10.37
C GLU A 244 15.97 -22.55 9.87
N PRO A 245 15.97 -21.21 9.72
CA PRO A 245 14.83 -20.51 9.15
C PRO A 245 14.61 -20.94 7.70
N ASP A 246 13.35 -20.97 7.28
CA ASP A 246 13.01 -21.10 5.86
C ASP A 246 13.41 -19.82 5.12
N VAL A 247 14.58 -19.86 4.48
CA VAL A 247 15.16 -18.77 3.70
C VAL A 247 15.03 -19.05 2.20
N ALA A 248 14.97 -17.99 1.40
CA ALA A 248 15.07 -18.14 -0.04
C ALA A 248 16.46 -18.73 -0.39
N THR A 249 16.47 -19.90 -1.04
CA THR A 249 17.70 -20.57 -1.48
C THR A 249 17.75 -20.65 -3.00
N THR A 250 18.84 -21.19 -3.55
CA THR A 250 18.95 -21.53 -4.98
C THR A 250 18.24 -22.85 -5.34
N THR A 251 17.48 -23.42 -4.41
CA THR A 251 16.66 -24.60 -4.68
C THR A 251 15.29 -24.14 -5.18
N PRO A 252 14.80 -24.66 -6.32
CA PRO A 252 13.48 -24.31 -6.82
C PRO A 252 12.40 -24.54 -5.77
N ASP A 253 11.52 -23.56 -5.67
CA ASP A 253 10.39 -23.59 -4.76
C ASP A 253 9.32 -24.59 -5.29
N PRO A 254 8.86 -25.57 -4.49
CA PRO A 254 7.96 -26.63 -4.98
C PRO A 254 6.55 -26.14 -5.35
N LEU A 255 6.17 -24.94 -4.91
CA LEU A 255 4.89 -24.32 -5.24
C LEU A 255 5.00 -23.33 -6.41
N VAL A 256 6.19 -23.14 -6.97
CA VAL A 256 6.45 -22.21 -8.06
C VAL A 256 7.21 -22.92 -9.18
N SER A 257 6.48 -23.29 -10.23
CA SER A 257 7.06 -23.98 -11.38
C SER A 257 7.81 -23.02 -12.32
N ASP A 258 8.64 -23.55 -13.21
CA ASP A 258 9.24 -22.76 -14.29
C ASP A 258 8.17 -22.19 -15.24
N GLN A 259 7.08 -22.94 -15.47
CA GLN A 259 5.94 -22.48 -16.26
C GLN A 259 5.25 -21.25 -15.65
N ASP A 260 5.22 -21.14 -14.32
CA ASP A 260 4.70 -19.96 -13.64
C ASP A 260 5.55 -18.72 -13.92
N ARG A 261 6.88 -18.88 -13.98
CA ARG A 261 7.83 -17.80 -14.30
C ARG A 261 7.76 -17.35 -15.77
N GLU A 262 7.22 -18.18 -16.65
CA GLU A 262 6.98 -17.82 -18.06
C GLU A 262 5.80 -16.87 -18.25
N PHE A 263 4.99 -16.63 -17.23
CA PHE A 263 3.90 -15.65 -17.31
C PHE A 263 4.44 -14.27 -17.68
N TRP A 264 3.74 -13.58 -18.59
CA TRP A 264 4.27 -12.39 -19.29
C TRP A 264 4.86 -11.34 -18.35
N ALA A 265 4.23 -11.09 -17.19
CA ALA A 265 4.62 -10.08 -16.22
C ALA A 265 5.80 -10.49 -15.32
N PHE A 266 6.10 -11.79 -15.21
CA PHE A 266 7.14 -12.33 -14.33
C PHE A 266 8.47 -12.56 -15.06
N ARG A 267 8.47 -12.45 -16.39
CA ARG A 267 9.69 -12.44 -17.20
C ARG A 267 10.31 -11.05 -17.22
N SER A 268 11.63 -10.96 -17.22
CA SER A 268 12.33 -9.69 -17.48
C SER A 268 11.87 -9.07 -18.81
N PRO A 269 11.65 -7.74 -18.87
CA PRO A 269 11.28 -7.07 -20.12
C PRO A 269 12.42 -7.15 -21.13
N VAL A 270 12.06 -7.38 -22.39
CA VAL A 270 13.01 -7.39 -23.52
C VAL A 270 12.64 -6.28 -24.48
N ARG A 271 13.63 -5.60 -25.09
CA ARG A 271 13.37 -4.54 -26.06
C ARG A 271 12.85 -5.16 -27.37
N PRO A 272 11.56 -5.01 -27.72
CA PRO A 272 11.05 -5.52 -28.98
C PRO A 272 11.51 -4.62 -30.14
N ALA A 273 11.52 -5.17 -31.35
CA ALA A 273 11.73 -4.40 -32.56
C ALA A 273 10.55 -3.43 -32.77
N VAL A 274 10.84 -2.22 -33.27
CA VAL A 274 9.79 -1.26 -33.63
C VAL A 274 9.05 -1.81 -34.86
N PRO A 275 7.71 -1.94 -34.84
CA PRO A 275 6.96 -2.54 -35.95
C PRO A 275 6.99 -1.69 -37.22
N ASP A 276 7.02 -2.35 -38.38
CA ASP A 276 6.71 -1.72 -39.66
C ASP A 276 5.20 -1.50 -39.80
N VAL A 277 4.78 -0.31 -40.25
CA VAL A 277 3.37 0.09 -40.41
C VAL A 277 3.10 0.57 -41.83
N ARG A 278 1.83 0.55 -42.25
CA ARG A 278 1.40 1.01 -43.58
C ARG A 278 1.49 2.52 -43.74
N SER A 279 1.38 3.26 -42.65
CA SER A 279 1.33 4.73 -42.61
C SER A 279 2.55 5.33 -41.89
N PRO A 280 3.80 5.11 -42.36
CA PRO A 280 5.02 5.52 -41.66
C PRO A 280 5.16 7.04 -41.52
N GLU A 281 4.52 7.82 -42.38
CA GLU A 281 4.47 9.28 -42.31
C GLU A 281 3.74 9.83 -41.08
N ARG A 282 2.93 9.00 -40.42
CA ARG A 282 2.25 9.35 -39.17
C ARG A 282 3.12 9.15 -37.93
N ILE A 283 4.27 8.49 -38.05
CA ILE A 283 5.18 8.20 -36.94
C ILE A 283 6.04 9.43 -36.61
N ARG A 284 5.95 9.92 -35.36
CA ARG A 284 6.88 10.89 -34.79
C ARG A 284 7.95 10.22 -33.94
N ASN A 285 7.57 9.18 -33.20
CA ASN A 285 8.48 8.36 -32.41
C ASN A 285 7.98 6.90 -32.30
N PRO A 286 8.76 5.96 -31.73
CA PRO A 286 8.39 4.54 -31.72
C PRO A 286 7.05 4.19 -31.07
N ILE A 287 6.51 5.01 -30.14
CA ILE A 287 5.18 4.77 -29.55
C ILE A 287 4.13 4.72 -30.66
N ASP A 288 4.21 5.64 -31.62
CA ASP A 288 3.26 5.75 -32.72
C ASP A 288 3.25 4.48 -33.57
N ALA A 289 4.41 3.86 -33.80
CA ALA A 289 4.53 2.64 -34.58
C ALA A 289 3.83 1.46 -33.90
N PHE A 290 3.98 1.29 -32.57
CA PHE A 290 3.30 0.22 -31.83
C PHE A 290 1.78 0.41 -31.80
N ILE A 291 1.31 1.66 -31.63
CA ILE A 291 -0.12 1.98 -31.63
C ILE A 291 -0.72 1.80 -33.03
N LEU A 292 -0.08 2.36 -34.06
CA LEU A 292 -0.51 2.21 -35.46
C LEU A 292 -0.55 0.75 -35.90
N SER A 293 0.44 -0.05 -35.52
CA SER A 293 0.46 -1.48 -35.85
C SER A 293 -0.81 -2.18 -35.35
N LYS A 294 -1.26 -1.90 -34.11
CA LYS A 294 -2.51 -2.45 -33.57
C LYS A 294 -3.75 -1.87 -34.22
N LEU A 295 -3.79 -0.56 -34.48
CA LEU A 295 -4.93 0.09 -35.15
C LEU A 295 -5.11 -0.44 -36.58
N GLU A 296 -4.04 -0.54 -37.36
CA GLU A 296 -4.07 -0.99 -38.76
C GLU A 296 -4.51 -2.45 -38.88
N LEU A 297 -4.15 -3.30 -37.90
CA LEU A 297 -4.65 -4.68 -37.80
C LEU A 297 -6.17 -4.74 -37.62
N HIS A 298 -6.77 -3.72 -36.99
CA HIS A 298 -8.22 -3.58 -36.81
C HIS A 298 -8.87 -2.66 -37.87
N GLY A 299 -8.12 -2.28 -38.91
CA GLY A 299 -8.59 -1.42 -39.98
C GLY A 299 -8.85 0.03 -39.56
N ALA A 300 -8.31 0.48 -38.42
CA ALA A 300 -8.38 1.85 -37.94
C ALA A 300 -7.05 2.59 -38.17
N GLY A 301 -7.06 3.92 -38.00
CA GLY A 301 -5.87 4.76 -37.95
C GLY A 301 -5.91 5.72 -36.76
N LEU A 302 -4.83 6.48 -36.59
CA LEU A 302 -4.80 7.57 -35.59
C LEU A 302 -5.74 8.71 -36.02
N ALA A 303 -6.48 9.26 -35.07
CA ALA A 303 -7.27 10.48 -35.24
C ALA A 303 -6.40 11.65 -35.72
N SER A 304 -7.03 12.72 -36.22
CA SER A 304 -6.32 13.94 -36.62
C SER A 304 -5.59 14.56 -35.42
N GLU A 305 -4.52 15.30 -35.69
CA GLU A 305 -3.83 16.08 -34.66
C GLU A 305 -4.78 17.15 -34.10
N ALA A 306 -4.79 17.32 -32.78
CA ALA A 306 -5.52 18.37 -32.10
C ALA A 306 -4.97 19.75 -32.49
N ASP A 307 -5.80 20.79 -32.44
CA ASP A 307 -5.32 22.13 -32.70
C ASP A 307 -4.38 22.61 -31.59
N ARG A 308 -3.61 23.66 -31.92
CA ARG A 308 -2.56 24.17 -31.01
C ARG A 308 -3.11 24.65 -29.67
N ARG A 309 -4.35 25.14 -29.58
CA ARG A 309 -4.92 25.61 -28.30
C ARG A 309 -5.24 24.43 -27.38
N THR A 310 -5.85 23.38 -27.92
CA THR A 310 -6.07 22.13 -27.18
C THR A 310 -4.74 21.53 -26.72
N LEU A 311 -3.72 21.49 -27.58
CA LEU A 311 -2.41 20.94 -27.23
C LEU A 311 -1.72 21.65 -26.06
N ILE A 312 -1.73 23.00 -26.02
CA ILE A 312 -1.13 23.73 -24.88
C ILE A 312 -1.96 23.57 -23.60
N ARG A 313 -3.29 23.64 -23.71
CA ARG A 313 -4.18 23.46 -22.56
C ARG A 313 -3.97 22.09 -21.92
N ARG A 314 -3.98 21.03 -22.73
CA ARG A 314 -3.72 19.64 -22.31
C ARG A 314 -2.34 19.49 -21.68
N ALA A 315 -1.29 19.96 -22.35
CA ALA A 315 0.08 19.85 -21.82
C ALA A 315 0.25 20.57 -20.47
N CYS A 316 -0.35 21.75 -20.31
CA CYS A 316 -0.32 22.49 -19.05
C CYS A 316 -1.03 21.75 -17.92
N PHE A 317 -2.22 21.18 -18.16
CA PHE A 317 -2.91 20.39 -17.14
C PHE A 317 -2.19 19.08 -16.79
N ASP A 318 -1.64 18.38 -17.78
CA ASP A 318 -0.94 17.12 -17.56
C ASP A 318 0.36 17.32 -16.79
N LEU A 319 1.12 18.36 -17.11
CA LEU A 319 2.42 18.60 -16.48
C LEU A 319 2.35 19.48 -15.24
N THR A 320 1.43 20.44 -15.14
CA THR A 320 1.41 21.41 -14.02
C THR A 320 0.13 21.38 -13.19
N GLY A 321 -0.94 20.76 -13.70
CA GLY A 321 -2.26 20.73 -13.07
C GLY A 321 -2.98 22.09 -13.07
N LEU A 322 -2.52 23.04 -13.89
CA LEU A 322 -3.05 24.39 -14.01
C LEU A 322 -3.35 24.71 -15.48
N PRO A 323 -4.36 25.55 -15.77
CA PRO A 323 -4.56 26.10 -17.11
C PRO A 323 -3.39 27.01 -17.52
N PRO A 324 -3.09 27.09 -18.84
CA PRO A 324 -2.12 28.04 -19.36
C PRO A 324 -2.58 29.49 -19.17
N ASP A 325 -1.65 30.41 -18.91
CA ASP A 325 -1.96 31.85 -18.92
C ASP A 325 -2.22 32.32 -20.37
N PRO A 326 -3.14 33.28 -20.62
CA PRO A 326 -3.37 33.81 -21.96
C PRO A 326 -2.11 34.27 -22.69
N VAL A 327 -1.12 34.82 -21.98
CA VAL A 327 0.16 35.24 -22.57
C VAL A 327 0.97 34.02 -23.04
N GLU A 328 0.96 32.93 -22.29
CA GLU A 328 1.63 31.68 -22.69
C GLU A 328 0.97 31.07 -23.92
N ILE A 329 -0.36 31.14 -24.01
CA ILE A 329 -1.12 30.70 -25.19
C ILE A 329 -0.74 31.51 -26.42
N GLU A 330 -0.79 32.84 -26.34
CA GLU A 330 -0.43 33.70 -27.46
C GLU A 330 1.03 33.51 -27.90
N SER A 331 1.95 33.38 -26.94
CA SER A 331 3.35 33.08 -27.21
C SER A 331 3.52 31.75 -27.92
N PHE A 332 2.80 30.70 -27.50
CA PHE A 332 2.88 29.41 -28.18
C PHE A 332 2.24 29.44 -29.56
N LEU A 333 1.09 30.09 -29.74
CA LEU A 333 0.41 30.14 -31.04
C LEU A 333 1.19 30.94 -32.09
N SER A 334 1.96 31.93 -31.66
CA SER A 334 2.82 32.74 -32.53
C SER A 334 4.20 32.14 -32.78
N ASP A 335 4.59 31.07 -32.08
CA ASP A 335 5.86 30.39 -32.30
C ASP A 335 5.83 29.50 -33.56
N ASP A 336 6.47 29.98 -34.62
CA ASP A 336 6.62 29.34 -35.92
C ASP A 336 7.94 28.55 -36.06
N GLN A 337 8.79 28.55 -35.04
CA GLN A 337 10.07 27.84 -35.11
C GLN A 337 9.84 26.32 -35.08
N PRO A 338 10.71 25.52 -35.74
CA PRO A 338 10.62 24.07 -35.72
C PRO A 338 10.61 23.55 -34.28
N GLN A 339 9.79 22.53 -33.99
CA GLN A 339 9.67 21.93 -32.65
C GLN A 339 9.13 22.86 -31.54
N ALA A 340 8.27 23.82 -31.88
CA ALA A 340 7.63 24.71 -30.91
C ALA A 340 6.89 23.97 -29.78
N TYR A 341 6.23 22.86 -30.11
CA TYR A 341 5.51 22.06 -29.11
C TYR A 341 6.47 21.35 -28.16
N GLU A 342 7.57 20.78 -28.66
CA GLU A 342 8.59 20.11 -27.88
C GLU A 342 9.23 21.08 -26.89
N ARG A 343 9.55 22.31 -27.32
CA ARG A 343 10.07 23.36 -26.41
C ARG A 343 9.05 23.78 -25.35
N LEU A 344 7.75 23.82 -25.70
CA LEU A 344 6.69 24.03 -24.71
C LEU A 344 6.71 22.92 -23.65
N VAL A 345 6.77 21.66 -24.07
CA VAL A 345 6.86 20.51 -23.16
C VAL A 345 8.10 20.61 -22.27
N ASP A 346 9.27 20.94 -22.83
CA ASP A 346 10.52 21.11 -22.08
C ASP A 346 10.39 22.19 -21.00
N ARG A 347 9.83 23.36 -21.34
CA ARG A 347 9.55 24.44 -20.38
C ARG A 347 8.58 24.03 -19.27
N LEU A 348 7.55 23.24 -19.59
CA LEU A 348 6.59 22.76 -18.61
C LEU A 348 7.20 21.71 -17.67
N LEU A 349 8.08 20.84 -18.19
CA LEU A 349 8.84 19.88 -17.40
C LEU A 349 9.85 20.56 -16.46
N ASP A 350 10.40 21.70 -16.87
CA ASP A 350 11.29 22.53 -16.02
C ASP A 350 10.54 23.39 -15.00
N SER A 351 9.22 23.51 -15.13
CA SER A 351 8.40 24.28 -14.19
C SER A 351 8.43 23.64 -12.79
N PRO A 352 8.55 24.43 -11.71
CA PRO A 352 8.44 23.89 -10.36
C PRO A 352 7.06 23.30 -10.03
N ARG A 353 6.05 23.63 -10.84
CA ARG A 353 4.68 23.09 -10.74
C ARG A 353 4.61 21.64 -11.22
N TYR A 354 5.62 21.16 -11.94
CA TYR A 354 5.71 19.76 -12.39
C TYR A 354 5.71 18.78 -11.22
N GLY A 355 6.59 18.99 -10.25
CA GLY A 355 6.69 18.15 -9.06
C GLY A 355 5.46 18.22 -8.17
N GLU A 356 4.72 19.33 -8.18
CA GLU A 356 3.44 19.45 -7.47
C GLU A 356 2.35 18.60 -8.13
N ARG A 357 2.32 18.57 -9.47
CA ARG A 357 1.37 17.74 -10.22
C ARG A 357 1.70 16.26 -10.16
N TRP A 358 2.94 15.87 -10.44
CA TRP A 358 3.32 14.46 -10.54
C TRP A 358 3.67 13.84 -9.19
N GLY A 359 4.19 14.62 -8.26
CA GLY A 359 4.36 14.19 -6.87
C GLY A 359 3.03 13.83 -6.22
N ARG A 360 1.93 14.47 -6.62
CA ARG A 360 0.58 14.13 -6.15
C ARG A 360 0.20 12.67 -6.41
N TYR A 361 0.46 12.17 -7.61
CA TYR A 361 0.13 10.79 -7.95
C TYR A 361 0.98 9.79 -7.17
N TRP A 362 2.23 10.12 -6.87
CA TRP A 362 3.04 9.32 -5.95
C TRP A 362 2.49 9.33 -4.52
N LEU A 363 2.00 10.47 -4.04
CA LEU A 363 1.40 10.59 -2.71
C LEU A 363 0.12 9.75 -2.58
N ASP A 364 -0.64 9.58 -3.66
CA ASP A 364 -1.78 8.65 -3.69
C ASP A 364 -1.32 7.20 -3.54
N VAL A 365 -0.27 6.80 -4.26
CA VAL A 365 0.33 5.46 -4.18
C VAL A 365 0.85 5.18 -2.77
N ALA A 366 1.47 6.18 -2.15
CA ALA A 366 1.97 6.08 -0.78
C ALA A 366 0.85 6.08 0.28
N GLY A 367 -0.37 6.51 -0.04
CA GLY A 367 -1.44 6.66 0.96
C GLY A 367 -1.30 7.89 1.85
N TYR A 368 -0.65 8.94 1.34
CA TYR A 368 -0.31 10.15 2.08
C TYR A 368 -1.49 10.75 2.85
N SER A 369 -1.22 11.18 4.08
CA SER A 369 -2.13 12.02 4.86
C SER A 369 -1.41 12.74 5.98
N ASP A 370 -1.93 13.92 6.30
CA ASP A 370 -1.49 14.74 7.43
C ASP A 370 -2.06 14.25 8.77
N SER A 371 -2.65 13.06 8.84
CA SER A 371 -3.18 12.47 10.07
C SER A 371 -3.12 10.93 10.10
N GLU A 372 -3.18 10.34 11.30
CA GLU A 372 -3.17 8.88 11.51
C GLU A 372 -4.49 8.22 11.11
N GLY A 373 -5.61 8.86 11.47
CA GLY A 373 -7.01 8.49 11.21
C GLY A 373 -7.35 7.00 11.08
N LYS A 374 -7.76 6.37 12.18
CA LYS A 374 -8.49 5.08 12.20
C LYS A 374 -9.41 5.06 13.44
N ARG A 375 -10.66 4.60 13.29
CA ARG A 375 -11.75 4.66 14.30
C ARG A 375 -12.22 6.09 14.63
N GLU A 376 -12.52 6.44 15.88
CA GLU A 376 -13.16 7.71 16.28
C GLU A 376 -12.23 8.93 16.33
N GLN A 377 -10.90 8.75 16.31
CA GLN A 377 -9.93 9.85 16.43
C GLN A 377 -9.08 10.01 15.18
N ASP A 378 -8.64 11.24 14.91
CA ASP A 378 -7.85 11.62 13.73
C ASP A 378 -6.71 12.56 14.13
N LEU A 379 -5.67 11.98 14.71
CA LEU A 379 -4.54 12.71 15.26
C LEU A 379 -3.64 13.24 14.13
N PRO A 380 -3.21 14.51 14.18
CA PRO A 380 -2.39 15.10 13.15
C PRO A 380 -0.99 14.48 13.14
N ARG A 381 -0.38 14.42 11.95
CA ARG A 381 1.03 14.09 11.73
C ARG A 381 1.80 15.39 11.46
N PRO A 382 2.40 16.03 12.47
CA PRO A 382 2.94 17.38 12.39
C PRO A 382 4.12 17.50 11.41
N HIS A 383 4.79 16.39 11.08
CA HIS A 383 5.96 16.36 10.20
C HIS A 383 5.72 15.65 8.86
N ALA A 384 4.49 15.18 8.57
CA ALA A 384 4.18 14.49 7.31
C ALA A 384 4.45 15.36 6.06
N TRP A 385 4.24 16.67 6.17
CA TRP A 385 4.48 17.64 5.09
C TRP A 385 5.93 17.60 4.57
N ARG A 386 6.91 17.19 5.39
CA ARG A 386 8.31 17.04 4.94
C ARG A 386 8.44 15.96 3.88
N TYR A 387 7.73 14.84 4.03
CA TYR A 387 7.69 13.77 3.04
C TYR A 387 7.04 14.23 1.74
N ARG A 388 5.91 14.95 1.82
CA ARG A 388 5.28 15.58 0.65
C ARG A 388 6.26 16.49 -0.09
N ASP A 389 6.96 17.36 0.62
CA ASP A 389 7.89 18.30 0.02
C ASP A 389 9.11 17.60 -0.60
N TYR A 390 9.62 16.55 0.06
CA TYR A 390 10.67 15.69 -0.49
C TYR A 390 10.24 15.02 -1.80
N VAL A 391 9.01 14.52 -1.88
CA VAL A 391 8.45 13.95 -3.12
C VAL A 391 8.40 15.03 -4.21
N ILE A 392 7.82 16.20 -3.93
CA ILE A 392 7.74 17.31 -4.90
C ILE A 392 9.14 17.71 -5.40
N ARG A 393 10.13 17.85 -4.51
CA ARG A 393 11.52 18.16 -4.89
C ARG A 393 12.15 17.05 -5.74
N SER A 394 11.91 15.79 -5.42
CA SER A 394 12.47 14.64 -6.14
C SER A 394 11.96 14.59 -7.59
N PHE A 395 10.67 14.84 -7.81
CA PHE A 395 10.12 14.95 -9.16
C PHE A 395 10.66 16.19 -9.90
N ASN A 396 10.68 17.37 -9.26
CA ASN A 396 11.19 18.59 -9.89
C ASN A 396 12.65 18.49 -10.33
N SER A 397 13.48 17.82 -9.54
CA SER A 397 14.90 17.55 -9.86
C SER A 397 15.11 16.38 -10.81
N ASP A 398 14.04 15.71 -11.25
CA ASP A 398 14.07 14.48 -12.05
C ASP A 398 14.99 13.42 -11.45
N LYS A 399 14.89 13.23 -10.12
CA LYS A 399 15.66 12.21 -9.40
C LYS A 399 15.39 10.85 -10.07
N PRO A 400 16.44 10.11 -10.49
CA PRO A 400 16.26 8.79 -11.08
C PRO A 400 15.34 7.91 -10.22
N TYR A 401 14.30 7.34 -10.81
CA TYR A 401 13.28 6.59 -10.06
C TYR A 401 13.91 5.44 -9.25
N ARG A 402 14.98 4.82 -9.76
CA ARG A 402 15.77 3.83 -9.00
C ARG A 402 16.27 4.37 -7.65
N ARG A 403 16.82 5.59 -7.64
CA ARG A 403 17.38 6.22 -6.43
C ARG A 403 16.25 6.66 -5.52
N PHE A 404 15.22 7.28 -6.10
CA PHE A 404 14.02 7.65 -5.37
C PHE A 404 13.43 6.43 -4.63
N LEU A 405 13.22 5.30 -5.30
CA LEU A 405 12.69 4.07 -4.70
C LEU A 405 13.61 3.47 -3.63
N MET A 406 14.94 3.51 -3.83
CA MET A 406 15.89 3.10 -2.79
C MET A 406 15.73 3.94 -1.52
N GLU A 407 15.58 5.25 -1.65
CA GLU A 407 15.36 6.14 -0.50
C GLU A 407 14.03 5.86 0.20
N GLN A 408 12.96 5.54 -0.55
CA GLN A 408 11.65 5.18 0.03
C GLN A 408 11.72 3.95 0.94
N ILE A 409 12.43 2.90 0.49
CA ILE A 409 12.46 1.60 1.16
C ILE A 409 13.54 1.55 2.26
N ALA A 410 14.70 2.14 1.99
CA ALA A 410 15.91 1.92 2.79
C ALA A 410 16.75 3.19 3.00
N GLY A 411 16.14 4.39 2.97
CA GLY A 411 16.86 5.66 3.07
C GLY A 411 17.81 5.76 4.27
N ASP A 412 17.41 5.27 5.44
CA ASP A 412 18.23 5.21 6.65
C ASP A 412 19.42 4.25 6.55
N GLU A 413 19.37 3.28 5.63
CA GLU A 413 20.45 2.30 5.39
C GLU A 413 21.38 2.70 4.24
N LEU A 414 21.16 3.86 3.59
CA LEU A 414 22.02 4.31 2.48
C LEU A 414 23.31 4.98 2.96
N VAL A 415 23.32 5.51 4.18
CA VAL A 415 24.40 6.34 4.75
C VAL A 415 24.45 6.19 6.28
N ASP A 416 25.65 6.19 6.86
CA ASP A 416 25.84 6.14 8.32
C ASP A 416 25.57 7.51 8.95
N TYR A 417 24.29 7.88 9.05
CA TYR A 417 23.87 9.15 9.62
C TYR A 417 24.09 9.24 11.14
N GLU A 418 24.18 8.10 11.85
CA GLU A 418 24.39 8.09 13.30
C GLU A 418 25.80 8.54 13.70
N HIS A 419 26.81 8.28 12.86
CA HIS A 419 28.21 8.61 13.11
C HIS A 419 28.76 9.70 12.18
N ALA A 420 27.91 10.30 11.35
CA ALA A 420 28.33 11.39 10.45
C ALA A 420 28.75 12.64 11.25
N ALA A 421 29.88 13.24 10.86
CA ALA A 421 30.34 14.50 11.46
C ALA A 421 29.38 15.67 11.18
N GLU A 422 28.74 15.65 10.02
CA GLU A 422 27.69 16.60 9.63
C GLU A 422 26.55 15.86 8.92
N ILE A 423 25.31 16.21 9.25
CA ILE A 423 24.12 15.72 8.55
C ILE A 423 23.89 16.61 7.34
N THR A 424 24.16 16.09 6.15
CA THR A 424 23.90 16.80 4.89
C THR A 424 22.40 16.87 4.58
N ALA A 425 22.02 17.74 3.65
CA ALA A 425 20.64 17.79 3.15
C ALA A 425 20.22 16.44 2.53
N GLU A 426 21.12 15.76 1.81
CA GLU A 426 20.85 14.43 1.24
C GLU A 426 20.63 13.37 2.32
N MET A 427 21.46 13.35 3.38
CA MET A 427 21.26 12.44 4.51
C MET A 427 19.90 12.68 5.18
N SER A 428 19.51 13.95 5.37
CA SER A 428 18.21 14.30 5.91
C SER A 428 17.05 13.89 4.98
N ASP A 429 17.19 14.10 3.67
CA ASP A 429 16.20 13.70 2.67
C ASP A 429 16.04 12.17 2.60
N ASN A 430 17.14 11.40 2.72
CA ASN A 430 17.09 9.95 2.80
C ASN A 430 16.25 9.48 4.01
N LEU A 431 16.41 10.11 5.18
CA LEU A 431 15.59 9.82 6.36
C LEU A 431 14.12 10.19 6.14
N VAL A 432 13.85 11.37 5.55
CA VAL A 432 12.49 11.83 5.23
C VAL A 432 11.80 10.89 4.24
N ALA A 433 12.54 10.34 3.26
CA ALA A 433 12.01 9.45 2.23
C ALA A 433 11.40 8.17 2.81
N THR A 434 11.96 7.63 3.90
CA THR A 434 11.38 6.47 4.62
C THR A 434 9.98 6.75 5.20
N GLY A 435 9.53 8.00 5.17
CA GLY A 435 8.15 8.40 5.43
C GLY A 435 7.13 7.68 4.55
N PHE A 436 7.50 7.17 3.37
CA PHE A 436 6.64 6.26 2.58
C PHE A 436 6.10 5.11 3.41
N LEU A 437 6.98 4.48 4.21
CA LEU A 437 6.65 3.37 5.09
C LEU A 437 5.92 3.80 6.37
N ARG A 438 5.37 5.01 6.41
CA ARG A 438 4.66 5.61 7.57
C ARG A 438 3.32 6.22 7.19
N MET A 439 2.88 6.04 5.96
CA MET A 439 1.68 6.71 5.47
C MET A 439 0.40 5.92 5.78
N VAL A 440 0.46 4.60 5.98
CA VAL A 440 -0.71 3.79 6.33
C VAL A 440 -1.37 4.24 7.65
N PRO A 441 -2.69 4.08 7.81
CA PRO A 441 -3.37 4.44 9.06
C PRO A 441 -2.87 3.62 10.27
N ASP A 442 -2.35 4.29 11.31
CA ASP A 442 -1.80 3.63 12.50
C ASP A 442 -2.59 3.98 13.78
N PRO A 443 -3.51 3.12 14.25
CA PRO A 443 -4.26 3.34 15.48
C PRO A 443 -3.45 3.05 16.75
N THR A 444 -2.21 2.57 16.64
CA THR A 444 -1.44 2.04 17.78
C THR A 444 -0.84 3.13 18.67
N TRP A 445 -1.18 4.39 18.43
CA TRP A 445 -0.86 5.52 19.31
C TRP A 445 -1.49 5.36 20.71
N ALA A 446 -2.63 4.67 20.83
CA ALA A 446 -3.29 4.43 22.11
C ALA A 446 -2.99 3.04 22.69
N ASN A 447 -2.91 2.97 24.02
CA ASN A 447 -2.69 1.72 24.78
C ASN A 447 -3.69 0.61 24.42
N ILE A 448 -4.98 0.97 24.26
CA ILE A 448 -6.08 0.04 23.99
C ILE A 448 -6.11 -0.51 22.54
N THR A 449 -5.34 0.08 21.65
CA THR A 449 -5.25 -0.28 20.22
C THR A 449 -3.81 -0.58 19.81
N GLY A 450 -2.95 -0.87 20.78
CA GLY A 450 -1.53 -1.17 20.57
C GLY A 450 -1.19 -2.64 20.73
N PHE A 451 -2.15 -3.57 20.72
CA PHE A 451 -1.86 -5.00 20.89
C PHE A 451 -1.29 -5.60 19.61
N ILE A 452 -0.69 -6.79 19.71
CA ILE A 452 -0.01 -7.46 18.59
C ILE A 452 -0.89 -7.60 17.33
N PRO A 453 -2.19 -7.99 17.41
CA PRO A 453 -3.05 -8.01 16.24
C PRO A 453 -3.20 -6.64 15.56
N ASP A 454 -3.34 -5.56 16.34
CA ASP A 454 -3.44 -4.19 15.80
C ASP A 454 -2.15 -3.80 15.05
N ARG A 455 -0.98 -4.15 15.60
CA ARG A 455 0.33 -3.89 14.98
C ARG A 455 0.50 -4.65 13.67
N ILE A 456 0.06 -5.91 13.63
CA ILE A 456 0.13 -6.76 12.44
C ILE A 456 -0.79 -6.25 11.35
N ASP A 457 -1.95 -5.69 11.69
CA ASP A 457 -2.81 -5.06 10.68
C ASP A 457 -2.13 -3.83 10.06
N VAL A 458 -1.39 -3.02 10.83
CA VAL A 458 -0.57 -1.93 10.29
C VAL A 458 0.52 -2.45 9.36
N ILE A 459 1.24 -3.51 9.76
CA ILE A 459 2.25 -4.16 8.90
C ILE A 459 1.60 -4.68 7.62
N SER A 460 0.44 -5.32 7.72
CA SER A 460 -0.30 -5.86 6.57
C SER A 460 -0.74 -4.75 5.61
N ASP A 461 -1.25 -3.63 6.14
CA ASP A 461 -1.61 -2.47 5.33
C ASP A 461 -0.37 -1.91 4.60
N GLU A 462 0.80 -1.88 5.25
CA GLU A 462 2.06 -1.44 4.63
C GLU A 462 2.54 -2.40 3.54
N ILE A 463 2.46 -3.72 3.76
CA ILE A 463 2.78 -4.72 2.72
C ILE A 463 1.79 -4.62 1.53
N ASP A 464 0.53 -4.29 1.77
CA ASP A 464 -0.46 -4.04 0.71
C ASP A 464 -0.09 -2.79 -0.11
N VAL A 465 0.36 -1.70 0.54
CA VAL A 465 0.86 -0.49 -0.15
C VAL A 465 2.12 -0.81 -0.97
N PHE A 466 3.08 -1.53 -0.39
CA PHE A 466 4.29 -1.96 -1.09
C PHE A 466 3.97 -2.85 -2.30
N GLY A 467 3.16 -3.88 -2.11
CA GLY A 467 2.82 -4.85 -3.15
C GLY A 467 2.07 -4.22 -4.31
N SER A 468 0.98 -3.50 -4.03
CA SER A 468 0.17 -2.85 -5.06
C SER A 468 0.88 -1.64 -5.67
N GLY A 469 1.64 -0.90 -4.86
CA GLY A 469 2.31 0.35 -5.20
C GLY A 469 3.63 0.18 -5.94
N ILE A 470 4.42 -0.85 -5.68
CA ILE A 470 5.75 -0.98 -6.31
C ILE A 470 5.78 -2.19 -7.25
N LEU A 471 5.34 -3.35 -6.77
CA LEU A 471 5.33 -4.57 -7.57
C LEU A 471 4.13 -4.66 -8.52
N GLY A 472 3.05 -3.92 -8.24
CA GLY A 472 1.79 -4.10 -8.96
C GLY A 472 1.23 -5.51 -8.74
N LEU A 473 1.30 -6.05 -7.53
CA LEU A 473 0.77 -7.36 -7.14
C LEU A 473 -0.08 -7.27 -5.88
N THR A 474 -1.08 -8.15 -5.76
CA THR A 474 -1.92 -8.26 -4.57
C THR A 474 -1.39 -9.35 -3.64
N LEU A 475 -0.68 -8.96 -2.57
CA LEU A 475 -0.06 -9.91 -1.63
C LEU A 475 -0.99 -10.33 -0.49
N LYS A 476 -2.07 -9.59 -0.24
CA LYS A 476 -2.97 -9.78 0.91
C LYS A 476 -3.46 -11.21 1.13
N CYS A 477 -3.85 -11.92 0.07
CA CYS A 477 -4.34 -13.30 0.21
C CYS A 477 -3.25 -14.23 0.74
N ALA A 478 -1.99 -13.98 0.37
CA ALA A 478 -0.83 -14.76 0.80
C ALA A 478 -0.57 -14.66 2.31
N ARG A 479 -1.23 -13.74 3.04
CA ARG A 479 -1.12 -13.61 4.51
C ARG A 479 -1.67 -14.83 5.27
N CYS A 480 -2.71 -15.47 4.75
CA CYS A 480 -3.43 -16.53 5.47
C CYS A 480 -3.22 -17.93 4.87
N HIS A 481 -2.99 -18.00 3.56
CA HIS A 481 -2.80 -19.22 2.77
C HIS A 481 -2.04 -18.85 1.48
N SER A 482 -1.51 -19.79 0.70
CA SER A 482 -0.88 -19.42 -0.58
C SER A 482 -1.88 -18.74 -1.50
N HIS A 483 -1.40 -17.76 -2.25
CA HIS A 483 -2.27 -16.93 -3.07
C HIS A 483 -3.07 -17.79 -4.06
N LYS A 484 -4.38 -17.48 -4.21
CA LYS A 484 -5.33 -18.35 -4.90
C LYS A 484 -5.05 -18.52 -6.40
N PHE A 485 -4.57 -17.46 -7.05
CA PHE A 485 -4.39 -17.41 -8.51
C PHE A 485 -2.92 -17.26 -8.89
N ASP A 486 -2.27 -16.25 -8.34
CA ASP A 486 -0.84 -16.04 -8.50
C ASP A 486 -0.01 -17.07 -7.72
N PRO A 487 1.12 -17.52 -8.29
CA PRO A 487 2.05 -18.49 -7.69
C PRO A 487 2.90 -17.80 -6.60
N ILE A 488 2.22 -17.30 -5.56
CA ILE A 488 2.82 -16.61 -4.41
C ILE A 488 2.56 -17.47 -3.18
N PRO A 489 3.53 -18.30 -2.77
CA PRO A 489 3.46 -19.09 -1.56
C PRO A 489 3.16 -18.27 -0.31
N HIS A 490 2.45 -18.87 0.66
CA HIS A 490 2.20 -18.30 1.98
C HIS A 490 3.49 -17.82 2.65
N ARG A 491 4.57 -18.61 2.57
CA ARG A 491 5.89 -18.26 3.12
C ARG A 491 6.48 -16.98 2.53
N ASP A 492 6.22 -16.68 1.26
CA ASP A 492 6.81 -15.51 0.59
C ASP A 492 6.25 -14.20 1.14
N TYR A 493 4.98 -14.20 1.57
CA TYR A 493 4.42 -13.06 2.30
C TYR A 493 5.21 -12.77 3.58
N TYR A 494 5.49 -13.81 4.38
CA TYR A 494 6.23 -13.65 5.64
C TYR A 494 7.71 -13.38 5.44
N ARG A 495 8.31 -13.84 4.33
CA ARG A 495 9.66 -13.45 3.92
C ARG A 495 9.77 -11.95 3.66
N ILE A 496 8.76 -11.36 3.03
CA ILE A 496 8.69 -9.91 2.83
C ILE A 496 8.46 -9.20 4.18
N VAL A 497 7.56 -9.72 5.04
CA VAL A 497 7.38 -9.17 6.40
C VAL A 497 8.72 -9.16 7.16
N ASP A 498 9.51 -10.23 7.06
CA ASP A 498 10.81 -10.32 7.73
C ASP A 498 11.83 -9.30 7.21
N VAL A 499 11.70 -8.88 5.93
CA VAL A 499 12.52 -7.78 5.38
C VAL A 499 12.27 -6.47 6.14
N PHE A 500 11.00 -6.16 6.45
CA PHE A 500 10.65 -4.91 7.15
C PHE A 500 10.75 -5.01 8.68
N LYS A 501 10.88 -6.23 9.23
CA LYS A 501 10.90 -6.53 10.66
C LYS A 501 11.92 -5.71 11.47
N GLY A 502 13.07 -5.36 10.89
CA GLY A 502 14.09 -4.51 11.53
C GLY A 502 13.55 -3.14 11.98
N ALA A 503 12.54 -2.63 11.29
CA ALA A 503 11.86 -1.37 11.62
C ALA A 503 10.41 -1.55 12.10
N TYR A 504 9.75 -2.62 11.63
CA TYR A 504 8.35 -2.98 11.89
C TYR A 504 8.24 -4.23 12.79
N ASP A 505 8.95 -4.26 13.90
CA ASP A 505 8.86 -5.39 14.84
C ASP A 505 7.61 -5.31 15.72
N GLU A 506 6.62 -6.19 15.50
CA GLU A 506 5.39 -6.26 16.30
C GLU A 506 5.62 -6.59 17.78
N TYR A 507 6.76 -7.18 18.16
CA TYR A 507 7.11 -7.47 19.57
C TYR A 507 7.98 -6.36 20.20
N ASN A 508 8.49 -5.43 19.40
CA ASN A 508 9.30 -4.27 19.81
C ASN A 508 8.79 -2.99 19.12
N TRP A 509 7.49 -2.78 19.21
CA TRP A 509 6.78 -1.77 18.45
C TRP A 509 7.05 -0.34 18.93
N LEU A 510 7.45 0.54 18.01
CA LEU A 510 7.44 1.99 18.25
C LEU A 510 6.07 2.55 17.89
N ARG A 511 5.47 3.31 18.82
CA ARG A 511 4.20 4.01 18.59
C ARG A 511 4.39 5.19 17.63
N PRO A 512 3.38 5.54 16.83
CA PRO A 512 3.48 6.62 15.86
C PRO A 512 3.68 8.00 16.52
N GLU A 513 2.99 8.30 17.63
CA GLU A 513 3.17 9.53 18.43
C GLU A 513 3.00 9.32 19.94
N ILE A 514 3.62 10.20 20.74
CA ILE A 514 3.45 10.29 22.19
C ILE A 514 2.72 11.60 22.50
N HIS A 515 1.40 11.58 22.70
CA HIS A 515 0.67 12.79 23.08
C HIS A 515 0.79 13.09 24.58
N PRO A 516 1.03 14.36 24.96
CA PRO A 516 0.91 14.80 26.34
C PRO A 516 -0.57 14.74 26.75
N GLY A 517 -0.94 13.70 27.52
CA GLY A 517 -2.32 13.46 27.95
C GLY A 517 -2.69 11.99 28.14
N ILE A 518 -1.91 11.03 27.61
CA ILE A 518 -2.19 9.58 27.71
C ILE A 518 -1.62 8.96 29.02
N GLY A 519 -1.72 9.70 30.14
CA GLY A 519 -1.21 9.28 31.44
C GLY A 519 0.32 9.39 31.59
N PRO A 520 0.89 9.08 32.78
CA PRO A 520 2.33 9.13 33.00
C PRO A 520 3.02 8.06 32.16
N VAL A 521 3.52 8.48 31.00
CA VAL A 521 4.49 7.73 30.22
C VAL A 521 5.79 7.79 31.04
N SER A 522 6.23 6.65 31.61
CA SER A 522 7.55 6.58 32.24
C SER A 522 8.58 7.12 31.24
N GLN A 523 9.52 7.95 31.69
CA GLN A 523 10.59 8.56 30.88
C GLN A 523 11.37 7.54 30.01
N ASP A 524 11.25 6.24 30.30
CA ASP A 524 11.87 5.12 29.60
C ASP A 524 11.08 4.58 28.38
N ILE A 525 9.89 5.09 28.04
CA ILE A 525 9.22 4.75 26.76
C ILE A 525 9.84 5.62 25.68
N ALA A 526 10.92 5.10 25.10
CA ALA A 526 11.68 5.67 24.00
C ALA A 526 10.78 6.36 22.95
N SER A 527 11.25 7.51 22.48
CA SER A 527 10.70 8.34 21.40
C SER A 527 9.81 7.55 20.44
N GLY A 528 8.61 8.06 20.15
CA GLY A 528 7.79 7.54 19.07
C GLY A 528 8.55 7.50 17.74
N ARG A 529 7.89 7.16 16.65
CA ARG A 529 8.55 7.05 15.34
C ARG A 529 8.84 8.43 14.71
N ILE A 530 9.69 9.20 15.38
CA ILE A 530 10.13 10.56 15.07
C ILE A 530 11.64 10.64 15.42
N LEU A 531 12.44 11.15 14.49
CA LEU A 531 13.86 11.44 14.68
C LEU A 531 14.08 12.94 14.85
N THR A 532 15.00 13.34 15.73
CA THR A 532 15.48 14.73 15.83
C THR A 532 16.62 15.04 14.85
N THR A 533 17.09 14.03 14.13
CA THR A 533 18.13 14.14 13.11
C THR A 533 17.59 14.89 11.88
N VAL A 534 18.00 16.14 11.75
CA VAL A 534 17.81 17.00 10.56
C VAL A 534 19.16 17.48 10.06
N SER A 535 19.20 18.15 8.91
CA SER A 535 20.45 18.72 8.40
C SER A 535 21.15 19.63 9.43
N THR A 536 22.48 19.62 9.47
CA THR A 536 23.26 20.47 10.37
C THR A 536 22.93 21.95 10.18
N ALA A 537 22.68 22.36 8.93
CA ALA A 537 22.27 23.73 8.59
C ALA A 537 20.92 24.12 9.20
N GLU A 538 19.90 23.26 9.08
CA GLU A 538 18.58 23.48 9.68
C GLU A 538 18.67 23.50 11.21
N ARG A 539 19.43 22.57 11.78
CA ARG A 539 19.67 22.51 13.23
C ARG A 539 20.29 23.80 13.75
N LYS A 540 21.34 24.27 13.08
CA LYS A 540 22.04 25.50 13.43
C LYS A 540 21.12 26.72 13.33
N ALA A 541 20.37 26.85 12.24
CA ALA A 541 19.42 27.96 12.05
C ALA A 541 18.36 28.01 13.17
N TRP A 542 17.83 26.84 13.57
CA TRP A 542 16.87 26.76 14.67
C TRP A 542 17.48 27.15 16.03
N VAL A 543 18.72 26.73 16.32
CA VAL A 543 19.43 27.13 17.55
C VAL A 543 19.65 28.64 17.57
N GLU A 544 20.18 29.20 16.48
CA GLU A 544 20.47 30.63 16.35
C GLU A 544 19.21 31.49 16.52
N ASP A 545 18.08 31.07 15.93
CA ASP A 545 16.80 31.76 16.07
C ASP A 545 16.25 31.70 17.50
N ASN A 546 16.32 30.54 18.14
CA ASN A 546 15.91 30.40 19.55
C ASN A 546 16.79 31.20 20.51
N GLU A 547 18.10 31.27 20.26
CA GLU A 547 19.00 32.12 21.03
C GLU A 547 18.72 33.61 20.80
N ARG A 548 18.39 34.00 19.55
CA ARG A 548 17.95 35.36 19.24
C ARG A 548 16.70 35.73 20.03
N ILE A 549 15.66 34.90 19.99
CA ILE A 549 14.41 35.10 20.75
C ILE A 549 14.70 35.17 22.25
N ALA A 550 15.54 34.28 22.78
CA ALA A 550 15.92 34.29 24.20
C ALA A 550 16.65 35.59 24.60
N ARG A 551 17.53 36.12 23.74
CA ARG A 551 18.18 37.43 23.94
C ARG A 551 17.18 38.57 23.92
N GLU A 552 16.23 38.57 22.97
CA GLU A 552 15.17 39.58 22.87
C GLU A 552 14.24 39.57 24.10
N ILE A 553 13.87 38.38 24.58
CA ILE A 553 13.09 38.21 25.81
C ILE A 553 13.85 38.75 27.02
N THR A 554 15.13 38.39 27.14
CA THR A 554 15.98 38.87 28.25
C THR A 554 16.10 40.39 28.22
N ALA A 555 16.31 40.98 27.04
CA ALA A 555 16.38 42.44 26.87
C ALA A 555 15.06 43.14 27.21
N ALA A 556 13.92 42.58 26.79
CA ALA A 556 12.59 43.09 27.14
C ALA A 556 12.36 43.06 28.66
N GLN A 557 12.76 41.98 29.34
CA GLN A 557 12.64 41.84 30.79
C GLN A 557 13.56 42.79 31.59
N GLN A 558 14.69 43.19 31.01
CA GLN A 558 15.67 44.09 31.66
C GLN A 558 15.38 45.59 31.45
N THR A 559 14.37 45.96 30.66
CA THR A 559 14.05 47.36 30.36
C THR A 559 13.26 48.01 31.52
N PRO A 560 13.83 48.98 32.27
CA PRO A 560 13.18 49.56 33.43
C PRO A 560 11.99 50.46 33.02
N GLY A 561 10.81 50.23 33.61
CA GLY A 561 9.62 51.07 33.42
C GLY A 561 8.79 50.78 32.17
N ALA A 562 9.04 49.68 31.45
CA ALA A 562 8.24 49.28 30.30
C ALA A 562 6.89 48.65 30.72
N GLU A 563 5.77 49.24 30.31
CA GLU A 563 4.45 48.61 30.39
C GLU A 563 4.31 47.56 29.27
N GLY A 564 3.68 46.40 29.56
CA GLY A 564 3.40 45.39 28.54
C GLY A 564 4.48 44.33 28.29
N ILE A 565 5.50 44.20 29.17
CA ILE A 565 6.57 43.19 29.05
C ILE A 565 6.01 41.78 28.88
N GLU A 566 4.99 41.39 29.66
CA GLU A 566 4.37 40.06 29.55
C GLU A 566 3.79 39.79 28.14
N ALA A 567 3.13 40.79 27.54
CA ALA A 567 2.58 40.68 26.20
C ALA A 567 3.69 40.58 25.14
N GLN A 568 4.77 41.33 25.32
CA GLN A 568 5.94 41.28 24.44
C GLN A 568 6.68 39.93 24.54
N VAL A 569 6.91 39.43 25.76
CA VAL A 569 7.51 38.10 26.00
C VAL A 569 6.62 37.02 25.39
N LYS A 570 5.30 37.10 25.59
CA LYS A 570 4.36 36.15 24.98
C LYS A 570 4.42 36.20 23.44
N ALA A 571 4.48 37.40 22.85
CA ALA A 571 4.61 37.57 21.41
C ALA A 571 5.92 36.98 20.86
N LEU A 572 7.03 37.17 21.57
CA LEU A 572 8.34 36.57 21.23
C LEU A 572 8.33 35.05 21.38
N GLU A 573 7.73 34.53 22.46
CA GLU A 573 7.57 33.08 22.67
C GLU A 573 6.71 32.44 21.57
N THR A 574 5.68 33.12 21.05
CA THR A 574 4.92 32.62 19.88
C THR A 574 5.72 32.59 18.57
N GLN A 575 6.88 33.25 18.49
CA GLN A 575 7.76 33.15 17.32
C GLN A 575 8.65 31.91 17.36
N ARG A 576 8.84 31.28 18.53
CA ARG A 576 9.70 30.10 18.66
C ARG A 576 9.16 28.96 17.81
N GLN A 577 10.03 28.46 16.93
CA GLN A 577 9.72 27.27 16.16
C GLN A 577 9.92 26.01 17.01
N PRO A 578 9.05 25.01 16.89
CA PRO A 578 9.26 23.72 17.53
C PRO A 578 10.57 23.11 17.03
N GLU A 579 11.15 22.21 17.82
CA GLU A 579 12.37 21.51 17.43
C GLU A 579 12.16 20.79 16.08
N PRO A 580 13.00 21.04 15.06
CA PRO A 580 12.84 20.38 13.78
C PRO A 580 13.05 18.87 13.93
N GLN A 581 12.15 18.09 13.34
CA GLN A 581 12.11 16.64 13.47
C GLN A 581 11.69 16.01 12.15
N VAL A 582 11.99 14.72 11.99
CA VAL A 582 11.62 13.91 10.82
C VAL A 582 10.72 12.77 11.26
N GLN A 583 9.56 12.65 10.64
CA GLN A 583 8.76 11.43 10.72
C GLN A 583 9.35 10.40 9.76
N ALA A 584 10.11 9.45 10.32
CA ALA A 584 10.84 8.43 9.57
C ALA A 584 10.45 7.02 10.04
N LEU A 585 10.89 6.04 9.26
CA LEU A 585 11.00 4.65 9.68
C LEU A 585 12.46 4.22 9.51
N TRP A 586 13.03 3.59 10.54
CA TRP A 586 14.43 3.17 10.50
C TRP A 586 14.62 1.80 11.13
N ASP A 587 15.67 1.10 10.69
CA ASP A 587 16.04 -0.20 11.22
C ASP A 587 16.70 -0.04 12.59
N ARG A 588 16.31 -0.88 13.54
CA ARG A 588 16.77 -0.82 14.93
C ARG A 588 17.75 -1.95 15.28
N GLY A 589 18.09 -2.79 14.30
CA GLY A 589 18.92 -3.98 14.41
C GLY A 589 18.27 -5.11 15.20
N ASP A 590 18.84 -6.31 15.08
CA ASP A 590 18.47 -7.52 15.85
C ASP A 590 16.94 -7.71 16.03
N PRO A 591 16.17 -7.77 14.92
CA PRO A 591 14.74 -8.00 15.00
C PRO A 591 14.43 -9.33 15.66
N SER A 592 13.26 -9.41 16.30
CA SER A 592 12.74 -10.71 16.75
C SER A 592 12.52 -11.68 15.59
N LEU A 593 12.44 -12.97 15.93
CA LEU A 593 12.20 -14.05 14.98
C LEU A 593 10.84 -13.87 14.27
N THR A 594 10.80 -14.18 12.97
CA THR A 594 9.57 -14.12 12.17
C THR A 594 9.06 -15.53 11.89
N TYR A 595 7.77 -15.73 12.18
CA TYR A 595 7.07 -17.00 11.97
C TYR A 595 5.96 -16.80 10.94
N ILE A 596 5.64 -17.86 10.20
CA ILE A 596 4.42 -17.91 9.39
C ILE A 596 3.23 -18.01 10.34
N TYR A 597 2.23 -17.13 10.22
CA TYR A 597 1.00 -17.25 11.00
C TYR A 597 0.00 -18.18 10.32
N ARG A 598 -0.39 -19.26 10.99
CA ARG A 598 -1.35 -20.22 10.45
C ARG A 598 -2.69 -19.51 10.27
N ARG A 599 -3.23 -19.51 9.04
CA ARG A 599 -4.45 -18.77 8.68
C ARG A 599 -4.39 -17.27 9.02
N GLY A 600 -3.19 -16.71 9.14
CA GLY A 600 -2.97 -15.30 9.51
C GLY A 600 -3.18 -14.97 10.99
N ASP A 601 -3.36 -15.97 11.85
CA ASP A 601 -3.55 -15.79 13.29
C ASP A 601 -2.21 -15.66 14.03
N PRO A 602 -1.88 -14.49 14.61
CA PRO A 602 -0.61 -14.30 15.33
C PRO A 602 -0.46 -15.08 16.62
N MET A 603 -1.54 -15.72 17.09
CA MET A 603 -1.50 -16.63 18.23
C MET A 603 -1.19 -18.07 17.79
N SER A 604 -1.25 -18.36 16.48
CA SER A 604 -1.02 -19.69 15.90
C SER A 604 0.20 -19.67 15.00
N LEU A 605 1.36 -20.00 15.57
CA LEU A 605 2.64 -19.92 14.87
C LEU A 605 2.94 -21.19 14.07
N GLY A 606 3.45 -20.99 12.86
CA GLY A 606 3.96 -22.00 11.97
C GLY A 606 5.48 -22.01 11.95
N HIS A 607 6.06 -22.24 10.77
CA HIS A 607 7.50 -22.35 10.60
C HIS A 607 8.21 -20.99 10.74
N LEU A 608 9.44 -21.05 11.24
CA LEU A 608 10.38 -19.94 11.23
C LEU A 608 10.78 -19.61 9.78
N VAL A 609 10.84 -18.33 9.45
CA VAL A 609 11.13 -17.83 8.11
C VAL A 609 12.13 -16.67 8.20
N GLY A 610 13.03 -16.59 7.21
CA GLY A 610 13.98 -15.48 7.08
C GLY A 610 13.60 -14.49 5.98
N PRO A 611 14.43 -13.47 5.70
CA PRO A 611 14.07 -12.42 4.76
C PRO A 611 14.16 -12.92 3.31
N GLY A 612 13.26 -12.44 2.46
CA GLY A 612 13.23 -12.84 1.05
C GLY A 612 12.17 -12.11 0.23
N VAL A 613 12.17 -12.41 -1.07
CA VAL A 613 11.30 -11.83 -2.09
C VAL A 613 10.38 -12.90 -2.69
N PRO A 614 9.29 -12.55 -3.41
CA PRO A 614 8.44 -13.55 -4.05
C PRO A 614 9.22 -14.47 -4.98
N SER A 615 9.13 -15.78 -4.73
CA SER A 615 9.91 -16.82 -5.39
C SER A 615 9.64 -16.90 -6.90
N VAL A 616 8.44 -16.50 -7.36
CA VAL A 616 8.09 -16.40 -8.78
C VAL A 616 8.83 -15.27 -9.52
N LEU A 617 9.26 -14.23 -8.81
CA LEU A 617 9.99 -13.10 -9.40
C LEU A 617 11.51 -13.31 -9.39
N THR A 618 11.96 -14.52 -9.02
CA THR A 618 13.37 -14.90 -9.00
C THR A 618 13.63 -15.96 -10.07
N ASP A 619 14.88 -16.03 -10.53
CA ASP A 619 15.38 -17.08 -11.43
C ASP A 619 15.58 -18.44 -10.71
N GLY A 620 15.30 -18.50 -9.40
CA GLY A 620 15.54 -19.66 -8.55
C GLY A 620 17.01 -20.00 -8.34
N LYS A 621 17.95 -19.18 -8.83
CA LYS A 621 19.40 -19.45 -8.87
C LYS A 621 20.20 -18.37 -8.17
N THR A 622 19.74 -17.13 -8.21
CA THR A 622 20.39 -15.97 -7.62
C THR A 622 19.86 -15.78 -6.20
N PRO A 623 20.70 -15.94 -5.17
CA PRO A 623 20.25 -15.81 -3.78
C PRO A 623 19.92 -14.36 -3.43
N PHE A 624 18.89 -14.16 -2.61
CA PHE A 624 18.59 -12.87 -2.00
C PHE A 624 19.56 -12.61 -0.84
N ASN A 625 20.68 -11.94 -1.13
CA ASN A 625 21.74 -11.71 -0.15
C ASN A 625 21.45 -10.50 0.74
N VAL A 626 21.47 -10.71 2.05
CA VAL A 626 21.30 -9.67 3.07
C VAL A 626 22.62 -9.46 3.79
N GLU A 627 23.15 -8.25 3.71
CA GLU A 627 24.39 -7.86 4.37
C GLU A 627 24.21 -6.50 5.06
N PRO A 628 24.81 -6.29 6.25
CA PRO A 628 24.84 -4.98 6.86
C PRO A 628 25.38 -3.93 5.88
N PRO A 629 24.80 -2.71 5.85
CA PRO A 629 25.13 -1.73 4.81
C PRO A 629 26.57 -1.22 4.88
N TRP A 630 27.21 -1.31 6.06
CA TRP A 630 28.64 -1.06 6.26
C TRP A 630 29.17 -1.86 7.46
N PRO A 631 30.50 -2.05 7.58
CA PRO A 631 31.09 -2.75 8.72
C PRO A 631 30.73 -2.10 10.06
N GLY A 632 30.18 -2.89 10.99
CA GLY A 632 29.75 -2.40 12.31
C GLY A 632 28.41 -1.65 12.30
N ALA A 633 27.69 -1.60 11.17
CA ALA A 633 26.35 -1.04 11.12
C ALA A 633 25.43 -1.71 12.15
N LYS A 634 24.60 -0.90 12.82
CA LYS A 634 23.53 -1.44 13.68
C LYS A 634 22.35 -1.99 12.88
N SER A 635 22.17 -1.50 11.65
CA SER A 635 21.11 -1.89 10.74
C SER A 635 21.27 -3.32 10.22
N THR A 636 20.15 -3.98 9.92
CA THR A 636 20.18 -5.36 9.38
C THR A 636 20.62 -5.44 7.92
N GLY A 637 20.42 -4.39 7.11
CA GLY A 637 20.64 -4.40 5.66
C GLY A 637 19.49 -5.01 4.86
N ARG A 638 18.43 -5.49 5.51
CA ARG A 638 17.34 -6.24 4.86
C ARG A 638 16.56 -5.38 3.86
N ARG A 639 16.18 -4.15 4.22
CA ARG A 639 15.42 -3.26 3.33
C ARG A 639 16.32 -2.75 2.20
N LEU A 640 17.60 -2.49 2.47
CA LEU A 640 18.56 -2.13 1.43
C LEU A 640 18.75 -3.26 0.39
N ALA A 641 18.80 -4.52 0.82
CA ALA A 641 18.84 -5.66 -0.09
C ALA A 641 17.59 -5.70 -0.99
N LEU A 642 16.39 -5.50 -0.40
CA LEU A 642 15.14 -5.43 -1.14
C LEU A 642 15.13 -4.26 -2.15
N ALA A 643 15.55 -3.08 -1.70
CA ALA A 643 15.64 -1.88 -2.55
C ALA A 643 16.57 -2.08 -3.75
N ARG A 644 17.72 -2.74 -3.55
CA ARG A 644 18.65 -3.09 -4.63
C ARG A 644 18.04 -4.09 -5.61
N TRP A 645 17.36 -5.12 -5.11
CA TRP A 645 16.68 -6.11 -5.95
C TRP A 645 15.57 -5.49 -6.81
N LEU A 646 14.72 -4.63 -6.22
CA LEU A 646 13.63 -3.95 -6.93
C LEU A 646 14.11 -3.06 -8.09
N THR A 647 15.32 -2.53 -7.98
CA THR A 647 15.86 -1.51 -8.89
C THR A 647 16.89 -2.06 -9.88
N GLN A 648 16.99 -3.39 -9.98
CA GLN A 648 17.77 -4.05 -11.02
C GLN A 648 17.17 -3.74 -12.41
N PRO A 649 18.01 -3.51 -13.43
CA PRO A 649 17.56 -3.21 -14.80
C PRO A 649 16.63 -4.26 -15.41
N ASP A 650 16.82 -5.53 -15.03
CA ASP A 650 16.11 -6.71 -15.52
C ASP A 650 14.97 -7.16 -14.59
N HIS A 651 14.67 -6.39 -13.53
CA HIS A 651 13.56 -6.70 -12.65
C HIS A 651 12.22 -6.69 -13.42
N PRO A 652 11.38 -7.73 -13.31
CA PRO A 652 10.25 -7.94 -14.21
C PRO A 652 9.12 -6.90 -14.08
N LEU A 653 8.90 -6.33 -12.89
CA LEU A 653 7.70 -5.51 -12.62
C LEU A 653 7.98 -4.01 -12.46
N THR A 654 9.00 -3.61 -11.68
CA THR A 654 9.24 -2.21 -11.28
C THR A 654 9.17 -1.21 -12.44
N SER A 655 9.89 -1.44 -13.55
CA SER A 655 9.87 -0.53 -14.70
C SER A 655 8.53 -0.54 -15.42
N ARG A 656 7.92 -1.72 -15.65
CA ARG A 656 6.58 -1.86 -16.26
C ARG A 656 5.49 -1.15 -15.47
N VAL A 657 5.48 -1.32 -14.15
CA VAL A 657 4.49 -0.71 -13.26
C VAL A 657 4.64 0.82 -13.27
N ALA A 658 5.88 1.32 -13.21
CA ALA A 658 6.14 2.77 -13.28
C ALA A 658 5.65 3.38 -14.60
N VAL A 659 6.06 2.83 -15.74
CA VAL A 659 5.67 3.39 -17.05
C VAL A 659 4.18 3.22 -17.35
N ASN A 660 3.55 2.13 -16.90
CA ASN A 660 2.12 1.91 -17.07
C ASN A 660 1.29 2.98 -16.32
N ARG A 661 1.76 3.44 -15.17
CA ARG A 661 1.10 4.55 -14.44
C ARG A 661 1.34 5.89 -15.08
N ILE A 662 2.57 6.17 -15.54
CA ILE A 662 2.84 7.39 -16.32
C ILE A 662 1.90 7.42 -17.55
N TRP A 663 1.81 6.29 -18.26
CA TRP A 663 0.90 6.12 -19.38
C TRP A 663 -0.55 6.40 -18.99
N LYS A 664 -1.05 5.78 -17.92
CA LYS A 664 -2.42 5.98 -17.43
C LYS A 664 -2.76 7.46 -17.21
N HIS A 665 -1.82 8.24 -16.68
CA HIS A 665 -2.08 9.65 -16.38
C HIS A 665 -2.12 10.54 -17.63
N HIS A 666 -1.45 10.15 -18.71
CA HIS A 666 -1.51 10.85 -20.00
C HIS A 666 -2.67 10.36 -20.88
N PHE A 667 -2.97 9.05 -20.86
CA PHE A 667 -3.91 8.42 -21.80
C PHE A 667 -5.20 7.92 -21.13
N GLY A 668 -5.49 8.35 -19.89
CA GLY A 668 -6.69 8.02 -19.14
C GLY A 668 -6.77 6.58 -18.59
N GLN A 669 -6.15 5.62 -19.27
CA GLN A 669 -6.11 4.20 -18.89
C GLN A 669 -4.71 3.64 -19.09
N GLY A 670 -4.27 2.73 -18.20
CA GLY A 670 -3.00 2.03 -18.34
C GLY A 670 -3.04 1.00 -19.48
N ILE A 671 -1.89 0.72 -20.09
CA ILE A 671 -1.73 -0.42 -21.03
C ILE A 671 -2.19 -1.72 -20.36
N VAL A 672 -1.85 -1.89 -19.08
CA VAL A 672 -2.49 -2.83 -18.16
C VAL A 672 -3.51 -2.05 -17.34
N LYS A 673 -4.79 -2.36 -17.53
CA LYS A 673 -5.90 -1.64 -16.88
C LYS A 673 -5.87 -1.78 -15.36
N THR A 674 -5.56 -2.97 -14.84
CA THR A 674 -5.39 -3.22 -13.40
C THR A 674 -4.06 -2.70 -12.88
N LEU A 675 -3.99 -1.39 -12.60
CA LEU A 675 -2.75 -0.69 -12.20
C LEU A 675 -2.02 -1.26 -10.97
N GLY A 676 -2.74 -1.93 -10.07
CA GLY A 676 -2.21 -2.55 -8.85
C GLY A 676 -2.10 -4.08 -8.91
N ASN A 677 -2.42 -4.71 -10.05
CA ASN A 677 -2.35 -6.16 -10.21
C ASN A 677 -1.97 -6.57 -11.64
N PHE A 678 -0.71 -6.98 -11.82
CA PHE A 678 -0.13 -7.50 -13.05
C PHE A 678 -0.11 -9.04 -13.07
N GLY A 679 -0.53 -9.69 -11.98
CA GLY A 679 -0.61 -11.13 -11.86
C GLY A 679 -1.71 -11.77 -12.73
N LYS A 680 -1.89 -13.08 -12.61
CA LYS A 680 -2.90 -13.90 -13.30
C LYS A 680 -4.34 -13.44 -13.04
N ALA A 681 -4.60 -12.81 -11.89
CA ALA A 681 -5.91 -12.24 -11.57
C ALA A 681 -6.12 -10.82 -12.15
N GLY A 682 -5.07 -10.18 -12.67
CA GLY A 682 -5.11 -8.90 -13.36
C GLY A 682 -5.53 -9.00 -14.83
N THR A 683 -5.66 -7.86 -15.50
CA THR A 683 -5.91 -7.77 -16.94
C THR A 683 -4.63 -7.95 -17.75
N LEU A 684 -4.73 -8.57 -18.92
CA LEU A 684 -3.62 -8.59 -19.88
C LEU A 684 -3.35 -7.18 -20.46
N PRO A 685 -2.10 -6.88 -20.86
CA PRO A 685 -1.77 -5.62 -21.52
C PRO A 685 -2.44 -5.53 -22.90
N THR A 686 -2.96 -4.35 -23.25
CA THR A 686 -3.48 -4.08 -24.62
C THR A 686 -2.35 -4.06 -25.65
N HIS A 687 -1.19 -3.54 -25.26
CA HIS A 687 0.01 -3.40 -26.09
C HIS A 687 1.25 -3.98 -25.36
N PRO A 688 1.40 -5.32 -25.27
CA PRO A 688 2.49 -5.95 -24.52
C PRO A 688 3.88 -5.51 -24.98
N GLU A 689 4.10 -5.44 -26.30
CA GLU A 689 5.40 -5.04 -26.86
C GLU A 689 5.71 -3.56 -26.57
N LEU A 690 4.72 -2.68 -26.64
CA LEU A 690 4.89 -1.27 -26.26
C LEU A 690 5.24 -1.13 -24.77
N LEU A 691 4.58 -1.88 -23.89
CA LEU A 691 4.86 -1.85 -22.46
C LEU A 691 6.31 -2.28 -22.18
N ASP A 692 6.77 -3.36 -22.79
CA ASP A 692 8.15 -3.84 -22.63
C ASP A 692 9.16 -2.86 -23.25
N TRP A 693 8.85 -2.29 -24.42
CA TRP A 693 9.69 -1.27 -25.04
C TRP A 693 9.84 -0.03 -24.14
N LEU A 694 8.73 0.49 -23.59
CA LEU A 694 8.73 1.62 -22.66
C LEU A 694 9.47 1.29 -21.37
N ALA A 695 9.29 0.08 -20.84
CA ALA A 695 9.96 -0.36 -19.61
C ALA A 695 11.49 -0.40 -19.79
N VAL A 696 11.97 -0.93 -20.92
CA VAL A 696 13.41 -0.94 -21.23
C VAL A 696 13.92 0.47 -21.52
N GLU A 697 13.18 1.26 -22.30
CA GLU A 697 13.53 2.65 -22.60
C GLU A 697 13.65 3.48 -21.32
N PHE A 698 12.74 3.29 -20.36
CA PHE A 698 12.78 3.98 -19.07
C PHE A 698 14.08 3.71 -18.30
N VAL A 699 14.53 2.46 -18.28
CA VAL A 699 15.76 2.04 -17.61
C VAL A 699 16.99 2.59 -18.34
N GLU A 700 17.01 2.53 -19.68
CA GLU A 700 18.11 3.03 -20.50
C GLU A 700 18.24 4.56 -20.46
N GLN A 701 17.13 5.29 -20.32
CA GLN A 701 17.09 6.75 -20.09
C GLN A 701 17.38 7.11 -18.62
N GLY A 702 18.00 6.21 -17.85
CA GLY A 702 18.44 6.48 -16.49
C GLY A 702 17.29 6.60 -15.48
N TRP A 703 16.14 5.98 -15.73
CA TRP A 703 14.96 6.02 -14.86
C TRP A 703 14.35 7.42 -14.70
N SER A 704 14.47 8.27 -15.74
CA SER A 704 13.97 9.65 -15.77
C SER A 704 12.47 9.70 -16.07
N PHE A 705 11.70 10.27 -15.14
CA PHE A 705 10.26 10.48 -15.33
C PHE A 705 10.02 11.57 -16.37
N LYS A 706 10.80 12.67 -16.34
CA LYS A 706 10.66 13.77 -17.31
C LYS A 706 10.93 13.31 -18.73
N SER A 707 11.95 12.48 -18.95
CA SER A 707 12.25 11.90 -20.26
C SER A 707 11.09 11.04 -20.77
N MET A 708 10.47 10.25 -19.89
CA MET A 708 9.32 9.43 -20.25
C MET A 708 8.08 10.27 -20.59
N HIS A 709 7.79 11.33 -19.82
CA HIS A 709 6.73 12.27 -20.17
C HIS A 709 6.98 12.95 -21.51
N ARG A 710 8.20 13.44 -21.74
CA ARG A 710 8.59 14.07 -23.00
C ARG A 710 8.38 13.12 -24.18
N LEU A 711 8.81 11.85 -24.04
CA LEU A 711 8.63 10.82 -25.07
C LEU A 711 7.15 10.59 -25.39
N MET A 712 6.30 10.44 -24.38
CA MET A 712 4.86 10.23 -24.57
C MET A 712 4.20 11.46 -25.19
N MET A 713 4.44 12.66 -24.65
CA MET A 713 3.76 13.87 -25.09
C MET A 713 4.17 14.32 -26.50
N THR A 714 5.39 13.97 -26.94
CA THR A 714 5.86 14.31 -28.28
C THR A 714 5.42 13.32 -29.37
N SER A 715 4.76 12.21 -29.00
CA SER A 715 4.19 11.23 -29.94
C SER A 715 3.00 11.80 -30.72
N ALA A 716 2.74 11.24 -31.91
CA ALA A 716 1.49 11.51 -32.62
C ALA A 716 0.28 10.97 -31.86
N THR A 717 0.42 9.84 -31.15
CA THR A 717 -0.62 9.25 -30.29
C THR A 717 -1.13 10.22 -29.24
N TYR A 718 -0.24 10.93 -28.51
CA TYR A 718 -0.65 11.91 -27.51
C TYR A 718 -1.29 13.15 -28.13
N ARG A 719 -0.86 13.57 -29.33
CA ARG A 719 -1.37 14.79 -29.98
C ARG A 719 -2.68 14.59 -30.72
N GLN A 720 -3.29 13.41 -30.66
CA GLN A 720 -4.59 13.15 -31.27
C GLN A 720 -5.69 14.09 -30.72
N SER A 721 -6.67 14.39 -31.56
CA SER A 721 -7.94 14.99 -31.15
C SER A 721 -8.77 14.00 -30.34
N SER A 722 -9.58 14.52 -29.41
CA SER A 722 -10.58 13.75 -28.66
C SER A 722 -11.91 13.58 -29.41
N ALA A 723 -12.04 14.14 -30.62
CA ALA A 723 -13.26 14.10 -31.41
C ALA A 723 -13.68 12.65 -31.74
N LEU A 724 -14.93 12.32 -31.41
CA LEU A 724 -15.53 11.03 -31.70
C LEU A 724 -16.12 11.03 -33.12
N THR A 725 -15.79 10.00 -33.90
CA THR A 725 -16.33 9.80 -35.25
C THR A 725 -17.04 8.44 -35.30
N ALA A 726 -17.91 8.25 -36.29
CA ALA A 726 -18.57 6.95 -36.51
C ALA A 726 -17.57 5.80 -36.72
N GLU A 727 -16.39 6.10 -37.27
CA GLU A 727 -15.30 5.13 -37.41
C GLU A 727 -14.78 4.69 -36.03
N HIS A 728 -14.49 5.65 -35.15
CA HIS A 728 -14.02 5.37 -33.78
C HIS A 728 -15.03 4.53 -33.00
N GLU A 729 -16.31 4.90 -33.03
CA GLU A 729 -17.38 4.13 -32.36
C GLU A 729 -17.49 2.69 -32.88
N SER A 730 -17.21 2.47 -34.17
CA SER A 730 -17.31 1.13 -34.77
C SER A 730 -16.08 0.25 -34.56
N ARG A 731 -14.86 0.82 -34.53
CA ARG A 731 -13.59 0.07 -34.54
C ARG A 731 -12.91 0.02 -33.17
N ASP A 732 -13.07 1.05 -32.35
CA ASP A 732 -12.47 1.15 -31.01
C ASP A 732 -13.40 1.90 -30.04
N PRO A 733 -14.60 1.36 -29.75
CA PRO A 733 -15.62 2.03 -28.94
C PRO A 733 -15.10 2.38 -27.53
N ASP A 734 -14.31 1.48 -26.94
CA ASP A 734 -13.75 1.65 -25.59
C ASP A 734 -12.45 2.48 -25.56
N ASN A 735 -11.95 2.92 -26.72
CA ASN A 735 -10.64 3.54 -26.89
C ASN A 735 -9.46 2.68 -26.39
N ALA A 736 -9.60 1.35 -26.37
CA ALA A 736 -8.58 0.44 -25.84
C ALA A 736 -7.34 0.37 -26.74
N LEU A 737 -7.50 0.67 -28.04
CA LEU A 737 -6.42 0.74 -29.02
C LEU A 737 -5.83 2.17 -29.12
N ILE A 738 -6.38 3.14 -28.38
CA ILE A 738 -5.95 4.54 -28.38
C ILE A 738 -6.09 5.15 -29.79
N SER A 739 -7.22 4.90 -30.45
CA SER A 739 -7.52 5.48 -31.77
C SER A 739 -7.73 7.00 -31.74
N ARG A 740 -7.89 7.58 -30.54
CA ARG A 740 -8.05 9.01 -30.26
C ARG A 740 -7.55 9.34 -28.85
N MET A 741 -7.41 10.63 -28.55
CA MET A 741 -7.20 11.06 -27.17
C MET A 741 -8.51 10.89 -26.37
N PRO A 742 -8.47 10.40 -25.11
CA PRO A 742 -9.66 10.39 -24.27
C PRO A 742 -10.04 11.81 -23.82
N LEU A 743 -11.34 12.08 -23.74
CA LEU A 743 -11.86 13.28 -23.10
C LEU A 743 -11.71 13.14 -21.58
N VAL A 744 -10.88 13.99 -20.96
CA VAL A 744 -10.54 13.90 -19.53
C VAL A 744 -11.16 15.05 -18.74
N ARG A 745 -11.86 14.72 -17.65
CA ARG A 745 -12.35 15.70 -16.67
C ARG A 745 -11.23 16.11 -15.72
N LEU A 746 -11.19 17.38 -15.33
CA LEU A 746 -10.29 17.85 -14.27
C LEU A 746 -10.55 17.10 -12.96
N ASN A 747 -9.46 16.62 -12.35
CA ASN A 747 -9.50 16.07 -11.01
C ASN A 747 -9.72 17.17 -9.96
N ALA A 748 -10.10 16.77 -8.74
CA ALA A 748 -10.47 17.70 -7.68
C ALA A 748 -9.44 18.81 -7.45
N GLU A 749 -8.16 18.48 -7.41
CA GLU A 749 -7.08 19.43 -7.18
C GLU A 749 -6.92 20.40 -8.36
N ALA A 750 -6.87 19.92 -9.60
CA ALA A 750 -6.73 20.78 -10.76
C ALA A 750 -7.94 21.71 -10.91
N LEU A 751 -9.16 21.23 -10.62
CA LEU A 751 -10.35 22.06 -10.63
C LEU A 751 -10.28 23.17 -9.57
N PHE A 752 -9.89 22.83 -8.34
CA PHE A 752 -9.74 23.81 -7.27
C PHE A 752 -8.69 24.86 -7.62
N ASP A 753 -7.50 24.40 -8.01
CA ASP A 753 -6.38 25.27 -8.35
C ASP A 753 -6.72 26.17 -9.57
N SER A 754 -7.50 25.65 -10.54
CA SER A 754 -8.00 26.43 -11.68
C SER A 754 -8.95 27.55 -11.24
N LEU A 755 -9.91 27.25 -10.34
CA LEU A 755 -10.82 28.26 -9.79
C LEU A 755 -10.04 29.40 -9.11
N LEU A 756 -9.00 29.06 -8.34
CA LEU A 756 -8.12 30.05 -7.71
C LEU A 756 -7.33 30.87 -8.73
N GLN A 757 -6.77 30.21 -9.75
CA GLN A 757 -5.93 30.87 -10.75
C GLN A 757 -6.73 31.85 -11.60
N VAL A 758 -7.92 31.47 -12.08
CA VAL A 758 -8.75 32.39 -12.90
C VAL A 758 -9.28 33.55 -12.05
N ALA A 759 -9.60 33.30 -10.78
CA ALA A 759 -10.01 34.34 -9.83
C ALA A 759 -8.86 35.29 -9.42
N GLY A 760 -7.60 34.95 -9.69
CA GLY A 760 -6.44 35.73 -9.24
C GLY A 760 -6.22 35.64 -7.73
N ARG A 761 -6.56 34.50 -7.12
CA ARG A 761 -6.48 34.25 -5.67
C ARG A 761 -5.59 33.07 -5.32
N LEU A 762 -4.80 32.59 -6.30
CA LEU A 762 -3.85 31.50 -6.10
C LEU A 762 -2.57 32.02 -5.42
N ASP A 763 -2.28 31.50 -4.24
CA ASP A 763 -1.01 31.68 -3.53
C ASP A 763 -0.02 30.61 -4.01
N GLU A 764 1.03 31.05 -4.70
CA GLU A 764 2.07 30.18 -5.27
C GLU A 764 3.17 29.80 -4.25
N THR A 765 2.97 30.06 -2.95
CA THR A 765 3.92 29.67 -1.90
C THR A 765 4.09 28.15 -1.86
N ARG A 766 5.32 27.70 -2.11
CA ARG A 766 5.71 26.29 -2.15
C ARG A 766 6.30 25.81 -0.82
N PHE A 767 6.15 24.52 -0.55
CA PHE A 767 6.74 23.82 0.60
C PHE A 767 6.29 24.33 1.98
N GLY A 768 6.78 23.69 3.04
CA GLY A 768 6.46 24.03 4.42
C GLY A 768 5.15 23.40 4.92
N PRO A 769 4.77 23.65 6.17
CA PRO A 769 3.54 23.07 6.75
C PRO A 769 2.30 23.32 5.89
N GLY A 770 1.40 22.33 5.88
CA GLY A 770 0.11 22.47 5.19
C GLY A 770 -0.81 23.48 5.87
N VAL A 771 -1.63 24.17 5.07
CA VAL A 771 -2.63 25.12 5.58
C VAL A 771 -3.78 24.37 6.23
N ALA A 772 -4.18 24.80 7.41
CA ALA A 772 -5.27 24.18 8.16
C ALA A 772 -6.61 24.29 7.43
N VAL A 773 -7.50 23.35 7.72
CA VAL A 773 -8.89 23.34 7.29
C VAL A 773 -9.80 23.73 8.43
N THR A 774 -10.95 24.32 8.12
CA THR A 774 -11.99 24.63 9.11
C THR A 774 -13.33 24.07 8.69
N SER A 775 -14.10 23.57 9.65
CA SER A 775 -15.51 23.25 9.49
C SER A 775 -16.31 24.53 9.57
N ARG A 776 -17.14 24.78 8.55
CA ARG A 776 -18.06 25.91 8.48
C ARG A 776 -19.39 25.58 9.17
N PRO A 777 -20.21 26.59 9.52
CA PRO A 777 -21.53 26.37 10.11
C PRO A 777 -22.50 25.56 9.24
N ASP A 778 -22.30 25.56 7.91
CA ASP A 778 -23.05 24.76 6.93
C ASP A 778 -22.57 23.30 6.82
N GLY A 779 -21.59 22.90 7.64
CA GLY A 779 -21.02 21.56 7.67
C GLY A 779 -19.89 21.30 6.67
N LEU A 780 -19.60 22.25 5.77
CA LEU A 780 -18.54 22.09 4.78
C LEU A 780 -17.16 22.30 5.41
N VAL A 781 -16.18 21.51 4.99
CA VAL A 781 -14.77 21.66 5.36
C VAL A 781 -14.07 22.42 4.26
N THR A 782 -13.46 23.56 4.61
CA THR A 782 -12.80 24.46 3.65
C THR A 782 -11.39 24.84 4.09
N PRO A 783 -10.45 25.02 3.14
CA PRO A 783 -9.11 25.49 3.46
C PRO A 783 -9.13 26.94 3.94
N GLN A 784 -8.29 27.25 4.93
CA GLN A 784 -8.07 28.63 5.36
C GLN A 784 -7.28 29.40 4.29
N ALA A 785 -7.56 30.70 4.14
CA ALA A 785 -6.79 31.59 3.28
C ALA A 785 -5.54 32.10 4.01
N THR A 786 -4.46 32.36 3.26
CA THR A 786 -3.30 33.16 3.68
C THR A 786 -3.54 34.63 3.35
N SER A 787 -2.60 35.51 3.69
CA SER A 787 -2.63 36.91 3.28
C SER A 787 -2.54 37.11 1.75
N LEU A 788 -2.06 36.11 1.01
CA LEU A 788 -1.89 36.15 -0.44
C LEU A 788 -3.03 35.47 -1.21
N GLY A 789 -3.95 34.77 -0.52
CA GLY A 789 -5.03 34.01 -1.15
C GLY A 789 -5.07 32.58 -0.62
N TRP A 790 -5.38 31.60 -1.48
CA TRP A 790 -5.36 30.19 -1.11
C TRP A 790 -4.19 29.49 -1.79
N ARG A 791 -3.44 28.72 -1.03
CA ARG A 791 -2.40 27.86 -1.59
C ARG A 791 -3.01 26.74 -2.43
N ARG A 792 -2.22 26.22 -3.37
CA ARG A 792 -2.57 25.02 -4.13
C ARG A 792 -3.06 23.90 -3.21
N MET A 793 -3.99 23.08 -3.68
CA MET A 793 -4.62 22.03 -2.89
C MET A 793 -3.61 21.02 -2.31
N ILE A 794 -2.47 20.80 -2.97
CA ILE A 794 -1.39 19.94 -2.45
C ILE A 794 -0.77 20.45 -1.14
N TYR A 795 -0.87 21.75 -0.85
CA TYR A 795 -0.38 22.38 0.37
C TYR A 795 -1.48 22.64 1.42
N VAL A 796 -2.70 22.15 1.19
CA VAL A 796 -3.77 22.14 2.20
C VAL A 796 -3.65 20.84 3.00
N GLN A 797 -3.92 20.90 4.31
CA GLN A 797 -3.94 19.70 5.16
C GLN A 797 -5.01 18.70 4.70
N GLN A 798 -4.60 17.47 4.44
CA GLN A 798 -5.44 16.36 4.02
C GLN A 798 -5.56 15.35 5.16
N GLN A 799 -6.48 15.63 6.07
CA GLN A 799 -6.80 14.78 7.22
C GLN A 799 -7.83 13.73 6.82
N ARG A 800 -7.73 12.51 7.36
CA ARG A 800 -8.60 11.37 7.01
C ARG A 800 -10.07 11.60 7.36
N LYS A 801 -10.38 12.34 8.43
CA LYS A 801 -11.75 12.63 8.87
C LYS A 801 -12.23 14.04 8.58
N ARG A 802 -11.31 14.96 8.30
CA ARG A 802 -11.60 16.37 8.00
C ARG A 802 -10.99 16.75 6.67
N LEU A 803 -11.34 15.99 5.64
CA LEU A 803 -10.90 16.29 4.29
C LEU A 803 -11.69 17.50 3.76
N PRO A 804 -11.07 18.43 3.00
CA PRO A 804 -11.80 19.48 2.31
C PRO A 804 -12.97 18.91 1.49
N THR A 805 -14.18 19.45 1.67
CA THR A 805 -15.38 18.91 1.01
C THR A 805 -15.30 19.00 -0.52
N HIS A 806 -14.49 19.94 -1.05
CA HIS A 806 -14.15 20.00 -2.48
C HIS A 806 -13.51 18.70 -2.97
N LEU A 807 -12.52 18.19 -2.23
CA LEU A 807 -11.82 16.95 -2.58
C LEU A 807 -12.81 15.78 -2.59
N GLU A 808 -13.61 15.65 -1.52
CA GLU A 808 -14.62 14.59 -1.41
C GLU A 808 -15.65 14.64 -2.55
N SER A 809 -16.13 15.84 -2.89
CA SER A 809 -17.17 16.02 -3.92
C SER A 809 -16.67 15.64 -5.32
N PHE A 810 -15.38 15.86 -5.60
CA PHE A 810 -14.77 15.62 -6.91
C PHE A 810 -13.90 14.36 -6.96
N ASP A 811 -14.36 13.31 -6.27
CA ASP A 811 -13.83 11.95 -6.32
C ASP A 811 -12.38 11.79 -5.84
N TYR A 812 -11.91 12.66 -4.95
CA TYR A 812 -10.65 12.41 -4.27
C TYR A 812 -10.75 11.13 -3.42
N PRO A 813 -9.81 10.18 -3.56
CA PRO A 813 -9.90 8.90 -2.87
C PRO A 813 -9.69 9.02 -1.36
N GLN A 814 -10.39 8.16 -0.61
CA GLN A 814 -10.06 7.95 0.80
C GLN A 814 -8.78 7.10 0.89
N MET A 815 -7.77 7.63 1.56
CA MET A 815 -6.46 6.99 1.71
C MET A 815 -6.49 5.91 2.81
N ASN A 816 -7.00 4.73 2.49
CA ASN A 816 -7.12 3.60 3.42
C ASN A 816 -6.92 2.23 2.71
N PRO A 817 -5.67 1.71 2.63
CA PRO A 817 -4.42 2.35 3.07
C PRO A 817 -3.85 3.33 2.03
N ASN A 818 -4.08 3.10 0.73
CA ASN A 818 -3.60 3.93 -0.38
C ASN A 818 -4.61 3.97 -1.55
N CYS A 819 -4.25 4.68 -2.62
CA CYS A 819 -5.02 4.71 -3.86
C CYS A 819 -4.11 4.50 -5.08
N ILE A 820 -4.36 3.42 -5.83
CA ILE A 820 -3.66 3.15 -7.10
C ILE A 820 -4.47 3.63 -8.30
N GLU A 821 -5.81 3.67 -8.19
CA GLU A 821 -6.71 4.10 -9.25
C GLU A 821 -7.82 4.98 -8.65
N ARG A 822 -7.91 6.22 -9.15
CA ARG A 822 -9.00 7.13 -8.78
C ARG A 822 -10.25 6.78 -9.58
N ARG A 823 -11.41 6.91 -8.94
CA ARG A 823 -12.69 6.83 -9.64
C ARG A 823 -13.00 8.20 -10.23
N ASP A 824 -13.57 8.21 -11.42
CA ASP A 824 -14.11 9.43 -12.02
C ASP A 824 -15.62 9.26 -12.13
N SER A 825 -16.37 10.07 -11.37
CA SER A 825 -17.82 10.13 -11.46
C SER A 825 -18.27 11.42 -12.12
N VAL A 826 -19.46 11.37 -12.72
CA VAL A 826 -20.19 12.52 -13.26
C VAL A 826 -21.58 12.48 -12.65
N VAL A 827 -21.76 13.19 -11.54
CA VAL A 827 -22.99 13.14 -10.73
C VAL A 827 -23.53 14.54 -10.45
N SER A 828 -24.85 14.70 -10.41
CA SER A 828 -25.51 15.99 -10.17
C SER A 828 -25.02 16.75 -8.91
N PRO A 829 -24.67 16.09 -7.79
CA PRO A 829 -24.09 16.77 -6.62
C PRO A 829 -22.81 17.58 -6.92
N GLN A 830 -21.99 17.18 -7.89
CA GLN A 830 -20.77 17.91 -8.27
C GLN A 830 -21.09 19.26 -8.90
N ALA A 831 -22.06 19.29 -9.83
CA ALA A 831 -22.54 20.53 -10.42
C ALA A 831 -23.22 21.41 -9.35
N LEU A 832 -24.06 20.80 -8.49
CA LEU A 832 -24.70 21.52 -7.39
C LEU A 832 -23.70 22.11 -6.39
N TYR A 833 -22.56 21.45 -6.17
CA TYR A 833 -21.48 21.99 -5.34
C TYR A 833 -20.94 23.30 -5.93
N LEU A 834 -20.58 23.32 -7.22
CA LEU A 834 -20.05 24.51 -7.86
C LEU A 834 -21.10 25.64 -7.96
N MET A 835 -22.38 25.30 -8.06
CA MET A 835 -23.47 26.30 -8.08
C MET A 835 -23.78 26.90 -6.71
N ASN A 836 -23.68 26.14 -5.62
CA ASN A 836 -24.23 26.55 -4.32
C ASN A 836 -23.16 26.79 -3.24
N ASN A 837 -21.88 26.55 -3.52
CA ASN A 837 -20.81 26.74 -2.55
C ASN A 837 -20.41 28.21 -2.43
N GLY A 838 -20.46 28.76 -1.21
CA GLY A 838 -20.13 30.16 -0.95
C GLY A 838 -18.68 30.54 -1.28
N MET A 839 -17.72 29.62 -1.16
CA MET A 839 -16.33 29.87 -1.58
C MET A 839 -16.24 30.01 -3.11
N VAL A 840 -16.95 29.17 -3.87
CA VAL A 840 -16.96 29.26 -5.34
C VAL A 840 -17.57 30.59 -5.78
N PHE A 841 -18.62 31.04 -5.08
CA PHE A 841 -19.21 32.36 -5.32
C PHE A 841 -18.23 33.52 -5.00
N GLU A 842 -17.49 33.45 -3.89
CA GLU A 842 -16.43 34.44 -3.56
C GLU A 842 -15.33 34.49 -4.63
N LEU A 843 -14.95 33.33 -5.18
CA LEU A 843 -14.00 33.25 -6.28
C LEU A 843 -14.58 33.83 -7.57
N ALA A 844 -15.88 33.65 -7.85
CA ALA A 844 -16.54 34.28 -8.98
C ALA A 844 -16.60 35.81 -8.85
N GLU A 845 -16.85 36.35 -7.66
CA GLU A 845 -16.77 37.79 -7.38
C GLU A 845 -15.34 38.32 -7.61
N SER A 846 -14.34 37.59 -7.12
CA SER A 846 -12.92 37.92 -7.34
C SER A 846 -12.56 37.86 -8.83
N PHE A 847 -13.08 36.88 -9.58
CA PHE A 847 -12.86 36.75 -11.02
C PHE A 847 -13.48 37.93 -11.78
N ALA A 848 -14.72 38.31 -11.47
CA ALA A 848 -15.36 39.49 -12.05
C ALA A 848 -14.60 40.79 -11.73
N ALA A 849 -14.10 40.94 -10.50
CA ALA A 849 -13.28 42.08 -10.10
C ALA A 849 -11.97 42.14 -10.88
N ARG A 850 -11.28 41.00 -11.06
CA ARG A 850 -10.07 40.89 -11.89
C ARG A 850 -10.34 41.31 -13.33
N VAL A 851 -11.38 40.77 -13.95
CA VAL A 851 -11.75 41.10 -15.34
C VAL A 851 -12.04 42.59 -15.50
N ARG A 852 -12.79 43.19 -14.57
CA ARG A 852 -13.05 44.63 -14.57
C ARG A 852 -11.76 45.44 -14.45
N ASN A 853 -10.82 45.02 -13.60
CA ASN A 853 -9.53 45.70 -13.47
C ASN A 853 -8.68 45.57 -14.74
N ASP A 854 -8.75 44.44 -15.43
CA ASP A 854 -7.98 44.19 -16.66
C ASP A 854 -8.50 45.01 -17.86
N VAL A 855 -9.82 45.15 -18.03
CA VAL A 855 -10.41 45.70 -19.27
C VAL A 855 -11.51 46.77 -19.08
N GLY A 856 -11.84 47.15 -17.85
CA GLY A 856 -12.87 48.16 -17.55
C GLY A 856 -14.29 47.63 -17.69
N HIS A 857 -15.22 48.48 -18.16
CA HIS A 857 -16.67 48.21 -18.22
C HIS A 857 -17.20 47.82 -19.61
N ASP A 858 -16.31 47.58 -20.58
CA ASP A 858 -16.69 47.22 -21.95
C ASP A 858 -17.12 45.73 -22.00
N PRO A 859 -18.41 45.42 -22.26
CA PRO A 859 -18.92 44.04 -22.21
C PRO A 859 -18.20 43.08 -23.17
N GLU A 860 -17.84 43.56 -24.37
CA GLU A 860 -17.16 42.73 -25.38
C GLU A 860 -15.77 42.33 -24.91
N LYS A 861 -15.04 43.29 -24.35
CA LYS A 861 -13.70 43.02 -23.81
C LYS A 861 -13.77 42.15 -22.56
N GLN A 862 -14.78 42.34 -21.71
CA GLN A 862 -14.99 41.52 -20.52
C GLN A 862 -15.27 40.06 -20.89
N ILE A 863 -16.20 39.81 -21.81
CA ILE A 863 -16.52 38.46 -22.30
C ILE A 863 -15.28 37.80 -22.90
N LYS A 864 -14.54 38.52 -23.76
CA LYS A 864 -13.30 38.01 -24.35
C LYS A 864 -12.24 37.68 -23.29
N ARG A 865 -12.10 38.52 -22.27
CA ARG A 865 -11.13 38.29 -21.19
C ARG A 865 -11.50 37.08 -20.34
N ILE A 866 -12.80 36.89 -20.07
CA ILE A 866 -13.32 35.74 -19.33
C ILE A 866 -13.05 34.44 -20.10
N SER A 867 -13.39 34.38 -21.38
CA SER A 867 -13.19 33.17 -22.19
C SER A 867 -11.70 32.81 -22.34
N LEU A 868 -10.83 33.81 -22.51
CA LEU A 868 -9.38 33.56 -22.54
C LEU A 868 -8.84 33.03 -21.21
N LEU A 869 -9.31 33.55 -20.07
CA LEU A 869 -8.86 33.10 -18.74
C LEU A 869 -9.44 31.74 -18.36
N ALA A 870 -10.72 31.47 -18.66
CA ALA A 870 -11.40 30.23 -18.28
C ALA A 870 -11.10 29.07 -19.23
N PHE A 871 -11.10 29.34 -20.54
CA PHE A 871 -11.06 28.32 -21.59
C PHE A 871 -9.75 28.34 -22.40
N GLY A 872 -9.03 29.46 -22.42
CA GLY A 872 -7.81 29.59 -23.23
C GLY A 872 -8.06 29.86 -24.71
N ARG A 873 -9.30 30.20 -25.07
CA ARG A 873 -9.71 30.56 -26.42
C ARG A 873 -10.65 31.75 -26.43
N VAL A 874 -10.82 32.33 -27.61
CA VAL A 874 -11.93 33.27 -27.87
C VAL A 874 -13.17 32.45 -28.23
N LEU A 875 -14.33 33.03 -27.93
CA LEU A 875 -15.62 32.50 -28.36
C LEU A 875 -15.78 32.71 -29.88
N ASP A 876 -16.51 31.82 -30.54
CA ASP A 876 -16.95 32.06 -31.91
C ASP A 876 -18.07 33.13 -31.97
N ASP A 877 -18.49 33.51 -33.17
CA ASP A 877 -19.46 34.59 -33.37
C ASP A 877 -20.84 34.28 -32.73
N ASP A 878 -21.28 33.02 -32.77
CA ASP A 878 -22.55 32.57 -32.21
C ASP A 878 -22.48 32.54 -30.67
N GLU A 879 -21.41 31.95 -30.12
CA GLU A 879 -21.13 31.94 -28.69
C GLU A 879 -20.97 33.37 -28.13
N GLN A 880 -20.31 34.26 -28.87
CA GLN A 880 -20.14 35.66 -28.48
C GLN A 880 -21.47 36.42 -28.47
N GLN A 881 -22.37 36.15 -29.41
CA GLN A 881 -23.73 36.69 -29.40
C GLN A 881 -24.50 36.21 -28.16
N ILE A 882 -24.48 34.90 -27.87
CA ILE A 882 -25.15 34.31 -26.70
C ILE A 882 -24.60 34.90 -25.40
N ALA A 883 -23.27 35.07 -25.30
CA ALA A 883 -22.62 35.65 -24.13
C ALA A 883 -23.09 37.09 -23.86
N ARG A 884 -23.22 37.91 -24.91
CA ARG A 884 -23.69 39.29 -24.80
C ARG A 884 -25.13 39.39 -24.35
N GLU A 885 -26.00 38.61 -24.98
CA GLU A 885 -27.41 38.53 -24.61
C GLU A 885 -27.56 38.09 -23.15
N SER A 886 -26.79 37.07 -22.74
CA SER A 886 -26.80 36.55 -21.38
C SER A 886 -26.36 37.62 -20.36
N LEU A 887 -25.27 38.34 -20.63
CA LEU A 887 -24.78 39.38 -19.73
C LEU A 887 -25.78 40.54 -19.62
N SER A 888 -26.39 40.96 -20.72
CA SER A 888 -27.43 41.99 -20.74
C SER A 888 -28.68 41.57 -19.96
N GLN A 889 -29.13 40.31 -20.12
CA GLN A 889 -30.25 39.76 -19.35
C GLN A 889 -29.94 39.70 -17.85
N LEU A 890 -28.71 39.34 -17.46
CA LEU A 890 -28.27 39.34 -16.06
C LEU A 890 -28.27 40.76 -15.48
N GLU A 891 -27.81 41.76 -16.23
CA GLU A 891 -27.83 43.17 -15.81
C GLU A 891 -29.26 43.67 -15.59
N ALA A 892 -30.18 43.36 -16.50
CA ALA A 892 -31.61 43.69 -16.35
C ALA A 892 -32.21 43.05 -15.09
N LYS A 893 -31.97 41.75 -14.86
CA LYS A 893 -32.47 41.05 -13.66
C LYS A 893 -31.94 41.65 -12.36
N TRP A 894 -30.65 41.98 -12.31
CA TRP A 894 -30.06 42.62 -11.13
C TRP A 894 -30.54 44.06 -10.95
N THR A 895 -30.82 44.78 -12.03
CA THR A 895 -31.46 46.11 -11.99
C THR A 895 -32.82 46.02 -11.31
N ASP A 896 -33.69 45.11 -11.76
CA ASP A 896 -35.02 44.92 -11.20
C ASP A 896 -34.96 44.54 -9.71
N HIS A 897 -34.08 43.59 -9.37
CA HIS A 897 -33.93 43.12 -8.00
C HIS A 897 -33.41 44.21 -7.06
N LEU A 898 -32.30 44.88 -7.42
CA LEU A 898 -31.69 45.89 -6.56
C LEU A 898 -32.59 47.12 -6.42
N THR A 899 -33.26 47.54 -7.49
CA THR A 899 -34.27 48.61 -7.44
C THR A 899 -35.41 48.27 -6.48
N SER A 900 -35.87 47.00 -6.45
CA SER A 900 -36.93 46.55 -5.54
C SER A 900 -36.56 46.60 -4.06
N VAL A 901 -35.26 46.53 -3.73
CA VAL A 901 -34.74 46.62 -2.36
C VAL A 901 -34.13 47.98 -2.02
N GLY A 902 -34.36 49.00 -2.86
CA GLY A 902 -33.95 50.39 -2.61
C GLY A 902 -32.46 50.69 -2.87
N SER A 903 -31.76 49.84 -3.61
CA SER A 903 -30.36 50.06 -4.04
C SER A 903 -30.31 50.13 -5.57
N ALA A 904 -29.90 51.26 -6.15
CA ALA A 904 -29.92 51.43 -7.61
C ALA A 904 -28.55 51.84 -8.18
N ASP A 905 -27.46 51.49 -7.49
CA ASP A 905 -26.11 51.81 -7.96
C ASP A 905 -25.78 51.00 -9.24
N PRO A 906 -25.60 51.65 -10.41
CA PRO A 906 -25.29 50.98 -11.67
C PRO A 906 -23.96 50.22 -11.66
N GLU A 907 -23.01 50.61 -10.80
CA GLU A 907 -21.75 49.89 -10.66
C GLU A 907 -21.95 48.55 -9.94
N VAL A 908 -22.75 48.55 -8.87
CA VAL A 908 -23.12 47.33 -8.13
C VAL A 908 -23.91 46.37 -9.01
N ILE A 909 -24.88 46.88 -9.78
CA ILE A 909 -25.68 46.07 -10.73
C ILE A 909 -24.76 45.38 -11.74
N ARG A 910 -23.90 46.13 -12.43
CA ARG A 910 -22.98 45.57 -13.43
C ARG A 910 -22.00 44.57 -12.84
N HIS A 911 -21.48 44.86 -11.65
CA HIS A 911 -20.59 43.93 -10.97
C HIS A 911 -21.31 42.61 -10.61
N LYS A 912 -22.54 42.67 -10.08
CA LYS A 912 -23.33 41.46 -9.77
C LYS A 912 -23.69 40.66 -11.02
N ALA A 913 -24.00 41.33 -12.14
CA ALA A 913 -24.23 40.67 -13.43
C ALA A 913 -22.97 39.96 -13.95
N LEU A 914 -21.83 40.64 -13.90
CA LEU A 914 -20.54 40.06 -14.30
C LEU A 914 -20.13 38.88 -13.40
N THR A 915 -20.34 38.99 -12.08
CA THR A 915 -20.13 37.89 -11.12
C THR A 915 -20.97 36.67 -11.48
N ALA A 916 -22.27 36.86 -11.76
CA ALA A 916 -23.14 35.75 -12.14
C ALA A 916 -22.68 35.09 -13.46
N TYR A 917 -22.21 35.88 -14.41
CA TYR A 917 -21.64 35.36 -15.66
C TYR A 917 -20.34 34.59 -15.43
N CYS A 918 -19.39 35.12 -14.65
CA CYS A 918 -18.16 34.43 -14.24
C CYS A 918 -18.46 33.10 -13.53
N HIS A 919 -19.45 33.09 -12.63
CA HIS A 919 -19.88 31.91 -11.90
C HIS A 919 -20.46 30.84 -12.83
N ALA A 920 -21.23 31.23 -13.84
CA ALA A 920 -21.74 30.34 -14.87
C ALA A 920 -20.60 29.73 -15.71
N MET A 921 -19.58 30.52 -16.08
CA MET A 921 -18.42 30.01 -16.83
C MET A 921 -17.62 28.99 -16.02
N MET A 922 -17.39 29.23 -14.73
CA MET A 922 -16.76 28.29 -13.80
C MET A 922 -17.55 26.98 -13.60
N ASN A 923 -18.85 26.96 -13.92
CA ASN A 923 -19.73 25.80 -13.85
C ASN A 923 -19.93 25.09 -15.20
N SER A 924 -19.34 25.61 -16.28
CA SER A 924 -19.51 25.05 -17.62
C SER A 924 -18.77 23.72 -17.80
N ALA A 925 -19.24 22.89 -18.73
CA ALA A 925 -18.54 21.67 -19.11
C ALA A 925 -17.11 21.99 -19.62
N GLU A 926 -16.96 23.03 -20.44
CA GLU A 926 -15.64 23.41 -20.97
C GLU A 926 -14.63 23.83 -19.88
N PHE A 927 -15.10 24.38 -18.76
CA PHE A 927 -14.23 24.63 -17.61
C PHE A 927 -13.78 23.34 -16.92
N LEU A 928 -14.64 22.32 -16.90
CA LEU A 928 -14.44 21.05 -16.21
C LEU A 928 -13.66 20.02 -17.01
N TYR A 929 -13.58 20.14 -18.33
CA TYR A 929 -12.86 19.23 -19.21
C TYR A 929 -11.61 19.89 -19.81
N ILE A 930 -10.61 19.06 -20.10
CA ILE A 930 -9.31 19.52 -20.62
C ILE A 930 -9.40 19.90 -22.10
N ASP A 931 -10.13 19.08 -22.87
CA ASP A 931 -10.16 19.06 -24.33
C ASP A 931 -11.48 19.58 -24.93
#